data_AF-A0A924G4F0-F1
#
_entry.id   AF-A0A924G4F0-F1
#
_cell.length_a   1.000
_cell.length_b   1.000
_cell.length_c   1.000
_cell.angle_alpha   90.00
_cell.angle_beta   90.00
_cell.angle_gamma   90.00
#
_symmetry.space_group_name_H-M   'P 1'
#
loop_
_entity.id
_entity.type
_entity.pdbx_description
1 polymer ?
#
loop_
_entity_poly.entity_id
_entity_poly.type
_entity_poly.pdbx_seq_one_letter_code
_entity_poly.pdbx_strand_id
1 'polypeptide(L)'
;MNAQDIRKAYLKFFTDRGHQVIARAPLVPLNDPTTLFTGSGMQPLLPFLLGDQHPDGIRLADSQTCLRAQDIEEVGDNRHTTFFEMLGNWSLGDYTKEQQIPWMYEFLTKVVGIDPAKLYVTCFIGAPEFGVPKDTLAAELWEKLFVDSGVSAGVTDIGSEAQGYARGMHAGERIFYYDGSKNWWNRGKTGPQTTPVGDPCGPDSEMFYDFGTPHDAKWGEHCHPNCDCGRFMEIGNNVFMAYRKVAEGEFVPLDKPNIDHGSGLERIAAAAIDNPDVFKISLLWPIVETLEKISGKSYDSNQPSMRVIADHLRAATFLAVDGVVPSNKEQGYVMRRLVRRAIRFAFELGVEQNFMEQIVPVIADLYEADYPEVKANRDKVIEVLAKEEKAFRQTLRKGLQELTKIVGHSTDVLKRHEADAEPMQNDVDGELLFKLYDTYGFPVELSTEEAFKLGLELPNDWREQFDAKMKEQRERSQTAAKGTFKGGLGGQTLQHKKYHTATHLMYQSLRTVLGDHVIQHGSNITEDRLRFDFSHPDKVTPEQLQAVEDMVNEQIEKDLKVSFQEYPTTVARQEKGALGAFGDRYGDTVKVYQMIANGDDTPFSFEICGGPHVDHTGQLAVPDVGSNTPKRFKIKKEESSSSGIRRIKAVLS
;
A
#
# COMPACT_ATOMS: atom_id res chain seq x y z
N MET A 1 -18.09 -24.63 9.97
CA MET A 1 -18.68 -23.26 9.98
C MET A 1 -18.11 -22.47 8.81
N ASN A 2 -18.80 -21.45 8.29
CA ASN A 2 -18.20 -20.55 7.30
C ASN A 2 -17.42 -19.41 8.00
N ALA A 3 -16.67 -18.60 7.26
CA ALA A 3 -15.82 -17.55 7.84
C ALA A 3 -16.62 -16.48 8.60
N GLN A 4 -17.77 -16.03 8.08
CA GLN A 4 -18.62 -15.04 8.75
C GLN A 4 -19.15 -15.59 10.10
N ASP A 5 -19.55 -16.86 10.12
CA ASP A 5 -20.00 -17.53 11.35
C ASP A 5 -18.86 -17.65 12.36
N ILE A 6 -17.64 -17.97 11.90
CA ILE A 6 -16.44 -18.08 12.74
C ILE A 6 -16.12 -16.73 13.37
N ARG A 7 -16.13 -15.63 12.59
CA ARG A 7 -15.90 -14.28 13.11
C ARG A 7 -16.88 -13.93 14.22
N LYS A 8 -18.18 -14.12 13.98
CA LYS A 8 -19.24 -13.82 14.96
C LYS A 8 -19.11 -14.69 16.21
N ALA A 9 -18.82 -15.98 16.04
CA ALA A 9 -18.62 -16.88 17.15
C ALA A 9 -17.39 -16.52 17.99
N TYR A 10 -16.30 -16.08 17.35
CA TYR A 10 -15.09 -15.63 18.03
C TYR A 10 -15.35 -14.41 18.91
N LEU A 11 -15.95 -13.35 18.34
CA LEU A 11 -16.27 -12.13 19.08
C LEU A 11 -17.21 -12.41 20.26
N LYS A 12 -18.23 -13.25 20.02
CA LYS A 12 -19.14 -13.69 21.09
C LYS A 12 -18.40 -14.49 22.17
N PHE A 13 -17.53 -15.43 21.78
CA PHE A 13 -16.80 -16.30 22.68
C PHE A 13 -15.94 -15.52 23.68
N PHE A 14 -15.31 -14.43 23.23
CA PHE A 14 -14.54 -13.53 24.08
C PHE A 14 -15.41 -12.52 24.83
N THR A 15 -16.51 -12.05 24.24
CA THR A 15 -17.50 -11.23 24.97
C THR A 15 -18.08 -11.97 26.19
N ASP A 16 -18.41 -13.26 26.03
CA ASP A 16 -18.88 -14.12 27.12
C ASP A 16 -17.81 -14.32 28.23
N ARG A 17 -16.54 -14.00 27.93
CA ARG A 17 -15.38 -14.03 28.85
C ARG A 17 -14.98 -12.64 29.35
N GLY A 18 -15.81 -11.62 29.09
CA GLY A 18 -15.64 -10.27 29.60
C GLY A 18 -14.71 -9.39 28.77
N HIS A 19 -14.38 -9.79 27.54
CA HIS A 19 -13.67 -8.91 26.60
C HIS A 19 -14.64 -7.91 25.99
N GLN A 20 -14.19 -6.67 25.87
CA GLN A 20 -14.88 -5.64 25.13
C GLN A 20 -14.53 -5.76 23.64
N VAL A 21 -15.54 -5.86 22.78
CA VAL A 21 -15.33 -5.83 21.34
C VAL A 21 -15.04 -4.40 20.91
N ILE A 22 -13.89 -4.19 20.28
CA ILE A 22 -13.48 -2.88 19.74
C ILE A 22 -13.63 -2.86 18.21
N ALA A 23 -13.75 -1.66 17.66
CA ALA A 23 -13.81 -1.48 16.21
C ALA A 23 -12.45 -1.72 15.57
N ARG A 24 -12.43 -2.25 14.33
CA ARG A 24 -11.18 -2.36 13.55
C ARG A 24 -10.54 -0.98 13.39
N ALA A 25 -9.22 -0.92 13.50
CA ALA A 25 -8.46 0.22 13.02
C ALA A 25 -8.47 0.28 11.48
N PRO A 26 -8.35 1.48 10.87
CA PRO A 26 -8.16 1.59 9.43
C PRO A 26 -6.89 0.86 8.95
N LEU A 27 -6.87 0.46 7.67
CA LEU A 27 -5.68 -0.10 7.04
C LEU A 27 -4.54 0.90 6.93
N VAL A 28 -4.83 2.22 6.96
CA VAL A 28 -3.82 3.27 7.02
C VAL A 28 -3.63 3.68 8.49
N PRO A 29 -2.46 3.40 9.10
CA PRO A 29 -2.20 3.77 10.48
C PRO A 29 -2.34 5.28 10.70
N LEU A 30 -2.99 5.66 11.81
CA LEU A 30 -3.08 7.06 12.22
C LEU A 30 -1.82 7.43 12.99
N ASN A 31 -1.07 8.43 12.50
CA ASN A 31 0.11 8.99 13.16
C ASN A 31 1.29 8.02 13.40
N ASP A 32 1.36 6.90 12.66
CA ASP A 32 2.51 5.99 12.69
C ASP A 32 3.34 6.13 11.39
N PRO A 33 4.53 6.77 11.44
CA PRO A 33 5.39 6.92 10.27
C PRO A 33 6.25 5.67 9.98
N THR A 34 6.21 4.64 10.83
CA THR A 34 7.11 3.48 10.75
C THR A 34 6.63 2.41 9.77
N THR A 35 5.34 2.37 9.49
CA THR A 35 4.72 1.40 8.57
C THR A 35 3.72 2.09 7.65
N LEU A 36 3.52 1.52 6.44
CA LEU A 36 2.53 2.05 5.49
C LEU A 36 1.10 1.60 5.78
N PHE A 37 0.95 0.39 6.34
CA PHE A 37 -0.32 -0.28 6.55
C PHE A 37 -0.38 -0.99 7.90
N THR A 38 -1.58 -1.11 8.44
CA THR A 38 -1.89 -1.95 9.60
C THR A 38 -1.72 -3.42 9.22
N GLY A 39 -0.66 -4.06 9.72
CA GLY A 39 -0.27 -5.44 9.35
C GLY A 39 -0.67 -6.52 10.37
N SER A 40 -1.12 -6.10 11.55
CA SER A 40 -1.59 -6.96 12.65
C SER A 40 -2.60 -6.23 13.54
N GLY A 41 -3.38 -6.98 14.32
CA GLY A 41 -4.29 -6.43 15.35
C GLY A 41 -3.56 -5.75 16.52
N MET A 42 -2.35 -6.20 16.83
CA MET A 42 -1.50 -5.64 17.88
C MET A 42 -1.10 -4.19 17.60
N GLN A 43 -0.85 -3.83 16.34
CA GLN A 43 -0.25 -2.55 15.96
C GLN A 43 -0.99 -1.31 16.52
N PRO A 44 -2.33 -1.18 16.39
CA PRO A 44 -3.06 -0.08 17.02
C PRO A 44 -3.07 -0.12 18.56
N LEU A 45 -2.68 -1.26 19.16
CA LEU A 45 -2.71 -1.48 20.61
C LEU A 45 -1.35 -1.31 21.30
N LEU A 46 -0.29 -1.03 20.54
CA LEU A 46 1.09 -0.96 21.04
C LEU A 46 1.28 -0.11 22.30
N PRO A 47 0.72 1.13 22.42
CA PRO A 47 0.86 1.93 23.65
C PRO A 47 0.31 1.21 24.89
N PHE A 48 -0.80 0.50 24.74
CA PHE A 48 -1.48 -0.17 25.86
C PHE A 48 -0.78 -1.46 26.28
N LEU A 49 -0.15 -2.16 25.33
CA LEU A 49 0.71 -3.31 25.61
C LEU A 49 1.99 -2.91 26.37
N LEU A 50 2.39 -1.64 26.26
CA LEU A 50 3.48 -1.04 27.05
C LEU A 50 3.04 -0.51 28.42
N GLY A 51 1.73 -0.57 28.74
CA GLY A 51 1.18 -0.26 30.06
C GLY A 51 0.23 0.93 30.10
N ASP A 52 0.00 1.64 28.99
CA ASP A 52 -1.02 2.69 28.95
C ASP A 52 -2.42 2.09 29.14
N GLN A 53 -3.34 2.90 29.68
CA GLN A 53 -4.73 2.46 29.88
C GLN A 53 -5.52 2.58 28.57
N HIS A 54 -6.12 1.47 28.13
CA HIS A 54 -7.07 1.50 27.02
C HIS A 54 -8.46 1.97 27.51
N PRO A 55 -9.14 2.87 26.78
CA PRO A 55 -10.43 3.43 27.20
C PRO A 55 -11.52 2.38 27.41
N ASP A 56 -11.49 1.31 26.62
CA ASP A 56 -12.47 0.21 26.65
C ASP A 56 -12.15 -0.91 27.66
N GLY A 57 -11.11 -0.74 28.49
CA GLY A 57 -10.74 -1.67 29.56
C GLY A 57 -9.52 -2.53 29.25
N ILE A 58 -9.37 -3.63 30.00
CA ILE A 58 -8.13 -4.43 30.02
C ILE A 58 -8.25 -5.78 29.29
N ARG A 59 -9.43 -6.11 28.76
CA ARG A 59 -9.70 -7.29 27.94
C ARG A 59 -10.37 -6.82 26.66
N LEU A 60 -9.72 -7.01 25.52
CA LEU A 60 -10.18 -6.49 24.23
C LEU A 60 -10.25 -7.61 23.21
N ALA A 61 -11.21 -7.55 22.29
CA ALA A 61 -11.28 -8.47 21.15
C ALA A 61 -11.76 -7.75 19.89
N ASP A 62 -11.31 -8.20 18.72
CA ASP A 62 -11.76 -7.66 17.45
C ASP A 62 -11.63 -8.66 16.28
N SER A 63 -11.96 -8.16 15.09
CA SER A 63 -11.60 -8.73 13.80
C SER A 63 -10.92 -7.63 13.00
N GLN A 64 -9.59 -7.52 13.15
CA GLN A 64 -8.79 -6.48 12.50
C GLN A 64 -8.53 -6.84 11.04
N THR A 65 -8.89 -5.95 10.12
CA THR A 65 -8.45 -6.06 8.72
C THR A 65 -6.98 -5.70 8.61
N CYS A 66 -6.16 -6.56 8.01
CA CYS A 66 -4.73 -6.37 7.86
C CYS A 66 -4.32 -6.35 6.38
N LEU A 67 -3.24 -5.62 6.08
CA LEU A 67 -2.62 -5.65 4.75
C LEU A 67 -1.10 -5.91 4.85
N ARG A 68 -0.64 -6.95 4.15
CA ARG A 68 0.77 -7.31 4.00
C ARG A 68 1.15 -7.25 2.51
N ALA A 69 1.82 -6.16 2.13
CA ALA A 69 2.25 -5.95 0.74
C ALA A 69 3.50 -6.78 0.35
N GLN A 70 4.16 -7.42 1.32
CA GLN A 70 5.34 -8.25 1.10
C GLN A 70 4.97 -9.55 0.38
N ASP A 71 3.80 -10.09 0.73
CA ASP A 71 3.29 -11.38 0.24
C ASP A 71 2.71 -11.29 -1.18
N ILE A 72 2.73 -10.10 -1.80
CA ILE A 72 2.06 -9.84 -3.08
C ILE A 72 2.53 -10.81 -4.18
N GLU A 73 3.80 -11.21 -4.21
CA GLU A 73 4.33 -12.15 -5.20
C GLU A 73 3.93 -13.60 -4.96
N GLU A 74 3.61 -13.95 -3.72
CA GLU A 74 3.21 -15.30 -3.31
C GLU A 74 1.72 -15.55 -3.55
N VAL A 75 0.91 -14.48 -3.58
CA VAL A 75 -0.51 -14.56 -3.92
C VAL A 75 -0.69 -15.18 -5.31
N GLY A 76 -1.55 -16.20 -5.37
CA GLY A 76 -1.73 -17.08 -6.52
C GLY A 76 -1.53 -18.56 -6.14
N ASP A 77 -0.79 -18.81 -5.06
CA ASP A 77 -0.79 -20.09 -4.37
C ASP A 77 -2.09 -20.32 -3.57
N ASN A 78 -2.17 -21.42 -2.82
CA ASN A 78 -3.39 -21.82 -2.14
C ASN A 78 -3.60 -21.18 -0.74
N ARG A 79 -2.70 -20.31 -0.24
CA ARG A 79 -2.70 -19.92 1.18
C ARG A 79 -2.24 -18.49 1.51
N HIS A 80 -1.57 -17.79 0.59
CA HIS A 80 -1.13 -16.41 0.78
C HIS A 80 -2.16 -15.41 0.27
N THR A 81 -2.33 -14.33 1.03
CA THR A 81 -3.26 -13.23 0.76
C THR A 81 -2.60 -11.93 1.17
N THR A 82 -2.71 -10.87 0.37
CA THR A 82 -2.22 -9.54 0.79
C THR A 82 -3.16 -8.89 1.80
N PHE A 83 -4.45 -9.19 1.75
CA PHE A 83 -5.44 -8.72 2.71
C PHE A 83 -6.05 -9.91 3.42
N PHE A 84 -6.19 -9.82 4.74
CA PHE A 84 -6.82 -10.84 5.55
C PHE A 84 -7.40 -10.23 6.83
N GLU A 85 -8.21 -11.00 7.53
CA GLU A 85 -8.73 -10.60 8.84
C GLU A 85 -8.03 -11.38 9.94
N MET A 86 -7.44 -10.63 10.88
CA MET A 86 -6.83 -11.17 12.07
C MET A 86 -7.86 -11.09 13.21
N LEU A 87 -8.37 -12.23 13.65
CA LEU A 87 -9.14 -12.34 14.88
C LEU A 87 -8.22 -12.09 16.05
N GLY A 88 -8.48 -11.02 16.80
CA GLY A 88 -7.62 -10.53 17.85
C GLY A 88 -8.25 -10.68 19.23
N ASN A 89 -7.46 -11.08 20.22
CA ASN A 89 -7.83 -10.89 21.63
C ASN A 89 -6.62 -10.47 22.46
N TRP A 90 -6.83 -9.55 23.40
CA TRP A 90 -5.77 -8.97 24.21
C TRP A 90 -6.09 -9.01 25.69
N SER A 91 -5.08 -9.41 26.47
CA SER A 91 -5.05 -9.29 27.93
C SER A 91 -4.06 -8.20 28.29
N LEU A 92 -4.53 -7.05 28.77
CA LEU A 92 -3.67 -5.94 29.19
C LEU A 92 -3.33 -6.08 30.69
N GLY A 93 -2.63 -7.18 31.03
CA GLY A 93 -2.18 -7.46 32.39
C GLY A 93 -3.21 -8.12 33.31
N ASP A 94 -4.15 -8.90 32.76
CA ASP A 94 -5.24 -9.50 33.53
C ASP A 94 -5.17 -11.04 33.63
N TYR A 95 -5.09 -11.73 32.47
CA TYR A 95 -4.91 -13.18 32.39
C TYR A 95 -3.68 -13.54 31.54
N THR A 96 -3.21 -14.78 31.67
CA THR A 96 -1.96 -15.27 31.07
C THR A 96 -2.20 -16.57 30.28
N LYS A 97 -1.14 -17.36 30.06
CA LYS A 97 -1.16 -18.58 29.22
C LYS A 97 -2.20 -19.59 29.69
N GLU A 98 -2.39 -19.69 31.01
CA GLU A 98 -3.28 -20.61 31.70
C GLU A 98 -4.74 -20.45 31.29
N GLN A 99 -5.16 -19.26 30.88
CA GLN A 99 -6.48 -19.02 30.32
C GLN A 99 -6.44 -19.02 28.79
N GLN A 100 -5.46 -18.33 28.20
CA GLN A 100 -5.39 -18.13 26.75
C GLN A 100 -5.33 -19.45 25.98
N ILE A 101 -4.43 -20.36 26.37
CA ILE A 101 -4.20 -21.62 25.64
C ILE A 101 -5.46 -22.52 25.68
N PRO A 102 -6.07 -22.80 26.85
CA PRO A 102 -7.32 -23.55 26.90
C PRO A 102 -8.47 -22.90 26.13
N TRP A 103 -8.59 -21.57 26.17
CA TRP A 103 -9.64 -20.86 25.43
C TRP A 103 -9.46 -20.99 23.92
N MET A 104 -8.25 -20.88 23.40
CA MET A 104 -8.00 -21.09 21.97
C MET A 104 -8.25 -22.53 21.55
N TYR A 105 -7.84 -23.51 22.36
CA TYR A 105 -8.14 -24.91 22.09
C TYR A 105 -9.65 -25.20 22.08
N GLU A 106 -10.39 -24.66 23.06
CA GLU A 106 -11.85 -24.75 23.14
C GLU A 106 -12.51 -24.10 21.92
N PHE A 107 -12.09 -22.90 21.55
CA PHE A 107 -12.63 -22.21 20.38
C PHE A 107 -12.43 -23.03 19.11
N LEU A 108 -11.21 -23.46 18.83
CA LEU A 108 -10.89 -24.21 17.61
C LEU A 108 -11.61 -25.56 17.55
N THR A 109 -11.57 -26.34 18.64
CA THR A 109 -12.06 -27.74 18.61
C THR A 109 -13.53 -27.90 18.96
N LYS A 110 -14.10 -27.02 19.79
CA LYS A 110 -15.50 -27.13 20.25
C LYS A 110 -16.43 -26.14 19.58
N VAL A 111 -15.97 -24.92 19.29
CA VAL A 111 -16.79 -23.90 18.63
C VAL A 111 -16.70 -24.04 17.12
N VAL A 112 -15.49 -23.94 16.55
CA VAL A 112 -15.28 -24.09 15.10
C VAL A 112 -15.46 -25.56 14.67
N GLY A 113 -15.02 -26.49 15.52
CA GLY A 113 -15.20 -27.93 15.32
C GLY A 113 -14.12 -28.58 14.47
N ILE A 114 -12.90 -28.03 14.46
CA ILE A 114 -11.78 -28.66 13.74
C ILE A 114 -11.28 -29.90 14.49
N ASP A 115 -10.78 -30.89 13.76
CA ASP A 115 -10.26 -32.13 14.35
C ASP A 115 -9.00 -31.85 15.19
N PRO A 116 -9.00 -32.13 16.51
CA PRO A 116 -7.82 -31.96 17.34
C PRO A 116 -6.66 -32.88 16.93
N ALA A 117 -6.93 -34.00 16.25
CA ALA A 117 -5.89 -34.88 15.71
C ALA A 117 -5.20 -34.32 14.46
N LYS A 118 -5.62 -33.14 13.97
CA LYS A 118 -4.93 -32.38 12.92
C LYS A 118 -4.25 -31.12 13.45
N LEU A 119 -4.39 -30.83 14.75
CA LEU A 119 -3.70 -29.71 15.38
C LEU A 119 -2.28 -30.09 15.79
N TYR A 120 -1.37 -29.14 15.58
CA TYR A 120 0.03 -29.18 15.95
C TYR A 120 0.39 -27.81 16.51
N VAL A 121 1.32 -27.75 17.46
CA VAL A 121 1.70 -26.48 18.10
C VAL A 121 3.20 -26.32 18.21
N THR A 122 3.65 -25.07 18.16
CA THR A 122 5.05 -24.71 18.38
C THR A 122 5.19 -23.90 19.66
N CYS A 123 6.36 -23.93 20.27
CA CYS A 123 6.68 -23.24 21.51
C CYS A 123 8.13 -22.72 21.48
N PHE A 124 8.42 -21.67 22.23
CA PHE A 124 9.77 -21.11 22.27
C PHE A 124 10.77 -21.98 23.05
N ILE A 125 11.89 -22.35 22.40
CA ILE A 125 12.95 -23.17 23.02
C ILE A 125 13.78 -22.42 24.08
N GLY A 126 13.64 -21.09 24.15
CA GLY A 126 14.43 -20.22 25.02
C GLY A 126 15.57 -19.51 24.29
N ALA A 127 16.07 -18.44 24.90
CA ALA A 127 17.31 -17.76 24.49
C ALA A 127 18.12 -17.39 25.75
N PRO A 128 18.84 -18.37 26.34
CA PRO A 128 19.60 -18.17 27.58
C PRO A 128 20.63 -17.05 27.50
N GLU A 129 21.17 -16.77 26.31
CA GLU A 129 22.09 -15.65 26.04
C GLU A 129 21.48 -14.27 26.33
N PHE A 130 20.14 -14.17 26.33
CA PHE A 130 19.39 -12.96 26.68
C PHE A 130 18.67 -13.09 28.03
N GLY A 131 18.95 -14.14 28.81
CA GLY A 131 18.27 -14.41 30.08
C GLY A 131 16.81 -14.86 29.93
N VAL A 132 16.41 -15.30 28.74
CA VAL A 132 15.04 -15.74 28.46
C VAL A 132 14.96 -17.28 28.53
N PRO A 133 14.17 -17.86 29.46
CA PRO A 133 14.07 -19.30 29.60
C PRO A 133 13.23 -19.94 28.49
N LYS A 134 13.33 -21.26 28.39
CA LYS A 134 12.45 -22.09 27.57
C LYS A 134 11.00 -22.00 28.04
N ASP A 135 10.05 -21.95 27.12
CA ASP A 135 8.62 -21.80 27.45
C ASP A 135 7.95 -23.13 27.78
N THR A 136 8.32 -23.73 28.91
CA THR A 136 7.80 -25.04 29.31
C THR A 136 6.32 -25.00 29.69
N LEU A 137 5.86 -23.89 30.28
CA LEU A 137 4.47 -23.74 30.69
C LEU A 137 3.49 -23.81 29.50
N ALA A 138 3.82 -23.19 28.37
CA ALA A 138 2.97 -23.28 27.18
C ALA A 138 2.84 -24.72 26.68
N ALA A 139 3.96 -25.44 26.59
CA ALA A 139 3.97 -26.84 26.15
C ALA A 139 3.20 -27.76 27.10
N GLU A 140 3.36 -27.61 28.42
CA GLU A 140 2.64 -28.39 29.44
C GLU A 140 1.12 -28.20 29.35
N LEU A 141 0.67 -26.96 29.10
CA LEU A 141 -0.75 -26.65 28.90
C LEU A 141 -1.31 -27.30 27.64
N TRP A 142 -0.58 -27.24 26.52
CA TRP A 142 -0.99 -27.91 25.28
C TRP A 142 -0.97 -29.43 25.41
N GLU A 143 0.05 -29.99 26.05
CA GLU A 143 0.19 -31.44 26.28
C GLU A 143 -1.03 -31.97 27.01
N LYS A 144 -1.40 -31.30 28.10
CA LYS A 144 -2.60 -31.64 28.87
C LYS A 144 -3.86 -31.63 28.01
N LEU A 145 -4.07 -30.59 27.19
CA LEU A 145 -5.25 -30.47 26.32
C LEU A 145 -5.34 -31.57 25.25
N PHE A 146 -4.19 -31.97 24.67
CA PHE A 146 -4.13 -33.07 23.73
C PHE A 146 -4.43 -34.42 24.40
N VAL A 147 -3.82 -34.69 25.57
CA VAL A 147 -4.07 -35.90 26.35
C VAL A 147 -5.54 -36.00 26.76
N ASP A 148 -6.11 -34.91 27.29
CA ASP A 148 -7.52 -34.84 27.71
C ASP A 148 -8.49 -35.09 26.54
N SER A 149 -8.06 -34.81 25.30
CA SER A 149 -8.83 -35.05 24.08
C SER A 149 -8.51 -36.38 23.39
N GLY A 150 -7.67 -37.22 24.00
CA GLY A 150 -7.30 -38.54 23.47
C GLY A 150 -6.40 -38.49 22.24
N VAL A 151 -5.71 -37.38 22.01
CA VAL A 151 -4.74 -37.20 20.93
C VAL A 151 -3.32 -37.44 21.48
N SER A 152 -2.40 -37.87 20.62
CA SER A 152 -0.98 -37.93 20.99
C SER A 152 -0.49 -36.56 21.45
N ALA A 153 0.52 -36.49 22.32
CA ALA A 153 0.98 -35.22 22.88
C ALA A 153 2.52 -35.15 22.99
N GLY A 154 3.23 -35.90 22.15
CA GLY A 154 4.69 -35.95 22.19
C GLY A 154 5.31 -34.57 21.99
N VAL A 155 6.27 -34.23 22.85
CA VAL A 155 6.99 -32.96 22.86
C VAL A 155 8.43 -33.19 22.38
N THR A 156 8.92 -32.35 21.47
CA THR A 156 10.32 -32.44 21.00
C THR A 156 10.94 -31.08 20.75
N ASP A 157 12.27 -31.04 20.80
CA ASP A 157 13.07 -29.89 20.39
C ASP A 157 13.49 -30.06 18.93
N ILE A 158 13.20 -29.05 18.11
CA ILE A 158 13.66 -28.97 16.72
C ILE A 158 14.83 -27.99 16.59
N GLY A 159 14.73 -26.82 17.23
CA GLY A 159 15.69 -25.74 17.07
C GLY A 159 15.34 -24.88 15.86
N SER A 160 16.19 -24.86 14.83
CA SER A 160 15.98 -24.07 13.63
C SER A 160 15.09 -24.77 12.61
N GLU A 161 14.52 -24.00 11.68
CA GLU A 161 13.78 -24.53 10.54
C GLU A 161 14.60 -25.53 9.71
N ALA A 162 15.89 -25.25 9.47
CA ALA A 162 16.78 -26.15 8.74
C ALA A 162 16.94 -27.52 9.43
N GLN A 163 16.95 -27.54 10.77
CA GLN A 163 16.95 -28.80 11.53
C GLN A 163 15.59 -29.50 11.44
N GLY A 164 14.50 -28.75 11.34
CA GLY A 164 13.18 -29.27 11.02
C GLY A 164 13.17 -30.03 9.70
N TYR A 165 13.74 -29.45 8.64
CA TYR A 165 13.84 -30.10 7.33
C TYR A 165 14.66 -31.39 7.33
N ALA A 166 15.66 -31.49 8.20
CA ALA A 166 16.53 -32.66 8.32
C ALA A 166 15.97 -33.77 9.24
N ARG A 167 15.21 -33.41 10.28
CA ARG A 167 14.66 -34.36 11.27
C ARG A 167 13.23 -34.78 10.98
N GLY A 168 12.41 -33.82 10.55
CA GLY A 168 10.96 -33.99 10.45
C GLY A 168 10.26 -34.17 11.80
N MET A 169 9.05 -34.71 11.72
CA MET A 169 8.26 -35.14 12.87
C MET A 169 8.30 -36.67 13.01
N HIS A 170 8.31 -37.16 14.24
CA HIS A 170 8.11 -38.57 14.55
C HIS A 170 6.67 -38.87 14.96
N ALA A 171 6.28 -40.15 14.88
CA ALA A 171 4.93 -40.58 15.24
C ALA A 171 4.61 -40.22 16.70
N GLY A 172 3.47 -39.55 16.89
CA GLY A 172 2.96 -39.14 18.21
C GLY A 172 3.40 -37.74 18.65
N GLU A 173 4.36 -37.11 17.97
CA GLU A 173 4.78 -35.73 18.26
C GLU A 173 3.71 -34.73 17.80
N ARG A 174 3.45 -33.72 18.64
CA ARG A 174 2.48 -32.64 18.40
C ARG A 174 2.97 -31.26 18.81
N ILE A 175 3.91 -31.21 19.76
CA ILE A 175 4.41 -29.97 20.36
C ILE A 175 5.89 -29.87 20.04
N PHE A 176 6.28 -28.79 19.38
CA PHE A 176 7.63 -28.64 18.82
C PHE A 176 8.28 -27.34 19.32
N TYR A 177 9.44 -27.45 19.93
CA TYR A 177 10.20 -26.27 20.31
C TYR A 177 11.08 -25.78 19.16
N TYR A 178 10.90 -24.51 18.79
CA TYR A 178 11.77 -23.82 17.84
C TYR A 178 12.50 -22.64 18.48
N ASP A 179 13.59 -22.24 17.83
CA ASP A 179 14.37 -21.06 18.20
C ASP A 179 13.63 -19.75 17.90
N GLY A 180 14.26 -18.62 18.25
CA GLY A 180 13.66 -17.30 18.10
C GLY A 180 13.37 -16.87 16.66
N SER A 181 13.90 -17.59 15.66
CA SER A 181 13.55 -17.30 14.27
C SER A 181 12.09 -17.64 13.94
N LYS A 182 11.49 -18.55 14.71
CA LYS A 182 10.09 -18.99 14.56
C LYS A 182 9.25 -18.64 15.78
N ASN A 183 9.74 -18.85 17.00
CA ASN A 183 8.92 -18.68 18.22
C ASN A 183 9.30 -17.49 19.11
N TRP A 184 9.58 -16.34 18.50
CA TRP A 184 9.79 -15.10 19.25
C TRP A 184 9.18 -13.92 18.51
N TRP A 185 8.23 -13.26 19.16
CA TRP A 185 7.55 -12.13 18.56
C TRP A 185 8.21 -10.80 18.94
N ASN A 186 8.44 -9.96 17.93
CA ASN A 186 8.86 -8.57 18.06
C ASN A 186 8.51 -7.80 16.77
N ARG A 187 8.54 -6.46 16.78
CA ARG A 187 8.30 -5.64 15.57
C ARG A 187 9.50 -5.51 14.61
N GLY A 188 10.65 -6.02 15.01
CA GLY A 188 11.84 -6.09 14.19
C GLY A 188 11.76 -7.24 13.18
N LYS A 189 12.90 -7.90 12.95
CA LYS A 189 12.95 -9.08 12.10
C LYS A 189 12.75 -10.33 12.97
N THR A 190 13.24 -11.47 12.51
CA THR A 190 13.17 -12.74 13.23
C THR A 190 14.21 -12.79 14.36
N GLY A 191 13.80 -13.26 15.53
CA GLY A 191 14.68 -13.50 16.69
C GLY A 191 14.81 -12.34 17.69
N PRO A 192 15.08 -12.66 18.98
CA PRO A 192 15.21 -11.68 20.05
C PRO A 192 16.19 -10.55 19.76
N GLN A 193 17.34 -10.87 19.16
CA GLN A 193 18.39 -9.91 18.83
C GLN A 193 17.90 -8.73 17.99
N THR A 194 16.87 -8.93 17.17
CA THR A 194 16.35 -7.91 16.25
C THR A 194 15.26 -7.03 16.87
N THR A 195 14.85 -7.31 18.10
CA THR A 195 13.84 -6.53 18.84
C THR A 195 14.30 -5.06 18.92
N PRO A 196 13.45 -4.08 18.54
CA PRO A 196 13.75 -2.68 18.72
C PRO A 196 13.82 -2.29 20.20
N VAL A 197 14.73 -1.38 20.55
CA VAL A 197 14.82 -0.84 21.92
C VAL A 197 13.54 -0.07 22.25
N GLY A 198 12.93 -0.39 23.39
CA GLY A 198 11.68 0.20 23.88
C GLY A 198 10.42 -0.60 23.58
N ASP A 199 10.47 -1.54 22.63
CA ASP A 199 9.30 -2.32 22.23
C ASP A 199 8.99 -3.48 23.21
N PRO A 200 7.70 -3.85 23.37
CA PRO A 200 7.34 -5.08 24.05
C PRO A 200 7.62 -6.28 23.13
N CYS A 201 7.95 -7.42 23.72
CA CYS A 201 8.30 -8.65 23.02
C CYS A 201 8.10 -9.86 23.94
N GLY A 202 8.15 -11.07 23.35
CA GLY A 202 8.07 -12.27 24.15
C GLY A 202 8.07 -13.56 23.32
N PRO A 203 8.13 -14.71 24.03
CA PRO A 203 7.91 -16.00 23.41
C PRO A 203 6.47 -16.07 22.89
N ASP A 204 6.27 -16.92 21.90
CA ASP A 204 4.94 -17.19 21.38
C ASP A 204 4.70 -18.70 21.24
N SER A 205 3.45 -19.04 20.94
CA SER A 205 3.03 -20.40 20.64
C SER A 205 2.01 -20.40 19.52
N GLU A 206 2.43 -20.94 18.38
CA GLU A 206 1.66 -20.96 17.16
C GLU A 206 0.89 -22.28 17.04
N MET A 207 -0.26 -22.22 16.37
CA MET A 207 -1.16 -23.34 16.13
C MET A 207 -1.23 -23.63 14.64
N PHE A 208 -0.90 -24.86 14.27
CA PHE A 208 -0.88 -25.34 12.90
C PHE A 208 -1.95 -26.40 12.66
N TYR A 209 -2.57 -26.37 11.48
CA TYR A 209 -3.48 -27.40 11.01
C TYR A 209 -2.83 -28.23 9.89
N ASP A 210 -2.87 -29.56 10.01
CA ASP A 210 -2.38 -30.51 9.01
C ASP A 210 -3.49 -30.86 8.00
N PHE A 211 -3.35 -30.36 6.78
CA PHE A 211 -4.26 -30.69 5.67
C PHE A 211 -3.96 -32.05 5.02
N GLY A 212 -2.86 -32.72 5.41
CA GLY A 212 -2.45 -33.99 4.82
C GLY A 212 -1.90 -33.86 3.40
N THR A 213 -1.63 -32.65 2.91
CA THR A 213 -0.99 -32.42 1.61
C THR A 213 0.37 -33.15 1.57
N PRO A 214 0.70 -33.84 0.47
CA PRO A 214 2.02 -34.46 0.32
C PRO A 214 3.16 -33.44 0.45
N HIS A 215 4.23 -33.82 1.14
CA HIS A 215 5.41 -32.98 1.28
C HIS A 215 6.14 -32.80 -0.06
N ASP A 216 6.55 -31.57 -0.34
CA ASP A 216 7.37 -31.22 -1.49
C ASP A 216 8.84 -31.24 -1.09
N ALA A 217 9.59 -32.20 -1.64
CA ALA A 217 10.99 -32.46 -1.30
C ALA A 217 11.93 -31.28 -1.62
N LYS A 218 11.51 -30.28 -2.41
CA LYS A 218 12.33 -29.08 -2.66
C LYS A 218 12.63 -28.28 -1.39
N TRP A 219 11.78 -28.41 -0.37
CA TRP A 219 11.94 -27.71 0.91
C TRP A 219 12.85 -28.45 1.90
N GLY A 220 13.01 -29.76 1.74
CA GLY A 220 13.81 -30.58 2.66
C GLY A 220 13.45 -32.06 2.59
N GLU A 221 14.25 -32.89 3.27
CA GLU A 221 14.03 -34.35 3.32
C GLU A 221 12.72 -34.71 4.04
N HIS A 222 12.36 -33.94 5.06
CA HIS A 222 11.18 -34.18 5.88
C HIS A 222 10.32 -32.93 6.08
N CYS A 223 9.03 -33.16 6.35
CA CYS A 223 8.06 -32.13 6.69
C CYS A 223 7.97 -31.94 8.21
N HIS A 224 7.63 -30.73 8.64
CA HIS A 224 7.38 -30.32 10.02
C HIS A 224 6.39 -29.14 10.05
N PRO A 225 5.88 -28.69 11.22
CA PRO A 225 4.85 -27.65 11.28
C PRO A 225 5.26 -26.33 10.60
N ASN A 226 6.50 -25.89 10.82
CA ASN A 226 7.08 -24.71 10.17
C ASN A 226 7.57 -24.91 8.72
N CYS A 227 7.13 -25.95 8.01
CA CYS A 227 7.58 -26.24 6.64
C CYS A 227 6.71 -25.53 5.60
N ASP A 228 7.35 -24.90 4.62
CA ASP A 228 6.67 -24.17 3.53
C ASP A 228 6.11 -25.06 2.41
N CYS A 229 6.04 -26.38 2.59
CA CYS A 229 5.50 -27.28 1.57
C CYS A 229 3.97 -27.18 1.41
N GLY A 230 3.26 -26.55 2.35
CA GLY A 230 1.81 -26.37 2.31
C GLY A 230 1.00 -27.53 2.91
N ARG A 231 1.65 -28.48 3.58
CA ARG A 231 0.98 -29.49 4.40
C ARG A 231 0.40 -28.88 5.67
N PHE A 232 1.22 -28.10 6.37
CA PHE A 232 0.83 -27.38 7.57
C PHE A 232 0.50 -25.94 7.24
N MET A 233 -0.50 -25.41 7.92
CA MET A 233 -0.87 -24.00 7.84
C MET A 233 -1.05 -23.46 9.24
N GLU A 234 -0.32 -22.39 9.56
CA GLU A 234 -0.51 -21.65 10.80
C GLU A 234 -1.88 -20.98 10.78
N ILE A 235 -2.77 -21.38 11.70
CA ILE A 235 -4.13 -20.84 11.82
C ILE A 235 -4.24 -19.79 12.94
N GLY A 236 -3.24 -19.68 13.81
CA GLY A 236 -3.10 -18.56 14.75
C GLY A 236 -1.87 -18.63 15.63
N ASN A 237 -1.63 -17.55 16.37
CA ASN A 237 -0.48 -17.38 17.25
C ASN A 237 -0.89 -16.72 18.58
N ASN A 238 -0.41 -17.28 19.69
CA ASN A 238 -0.46 -16.66 21.01
C ASN A 238 0.89 -16.06 21.35
N VAL A 239 1.01 -14.73 21.31
CA VAL A 239 2.20 -14.02 21.77
C VAL A 239 2.08 -13.71 23.26
N PHE A 240 3.05 -14.18 24.03
CA PHE A 240 3.14 -13.97 25.47
C PHE A 240 4.09 -12.82 25.76
N MET A 241 3.64 -11.60 25.49
CA MET A 241 4.44 -10.39 25.70
C MET A 241 4.81 -10.25 27.18
N ALA A 242 6.08 -10.49 27.48
CA ALA A 242 6.59 -10.59 28.84
C ALA A 242 7.84 -9.72 29.07
N TYR A 243 8.45 -9.21 28.01
CA TYR A 243 9.72 -8.49 28.07
C TYR A 243 9.67 -7.17 27.31
N ARG A 244 10.52 -6.23 27.72
CA ARG A 244 10.87 -5.03 26.97
C ARG A 244 12.38 -4.98 26.77
N LYS A 245 12.82 -4.71 25.55
CA LYS A 245 14.26 -4.48 25.30
C LYS A 245 14.64 -3.07 25.77
N VAL A 246 15.60 -2.96 26.67
CA VAL A 246 16.06 -1.66 27.23
C VAL A 246 17.40 -1.21 26.66
N ALA A 247 18.22 -2.17 26.21
CA ALA A 247 19.48 -1.93 25.51
C ALA A 247 19.80 -3.12 24.60
N GLU A 248 20.90 -3.04 23.84
CA GLU A 248 21.31 -4.14 22.97
C GLU A 248 21.61 -5.41 23.77
N GLY A 249 20.91 -6.50 23.43
CA GLY A 249 20.96 -7.76 24.18
C GLY A 249 20.37 -7.73 25.60
N GLU A 250 19.78 -6.62 26.06
CA GLU A 250 19.26 -6.49 27.43
C GLU A 250 17.73 -6.41 27.44
N PHE A 251 17.10 -7.41 28.06
CA PHE A 251 15.65 -7.53 28.21
C PHE A 251 15.27 -7.47 29.67
N VAL A 252 14.25 -6.67 29.99
CA VAL A 252 13.65 -6.61 31.33
C VAL A 252 12.22 -7.12 31.28
N PRO A 253 11.73 -7.81 32.32
CA PRO A 253 10.32 -8.18 32.39
C PRO A 253 9.40 -6.95 32.34
N LEU A 254 8.25 -7.08 31.69
CA LEU A 254 7.18 -6.10 31.75
C LEU A 254 6.54 -6.12 33.15
N ASP A 255 6.20 -4.94 33.69
CA ASP A 255 5.46 -4.82 34.96
C ASP A 255 4.11 -5.54 34.91
N LYS A 256 3.51 -5.58 33.71
CA LYS A 256 2.26 -6.28 33.41
C LYS A 256 2.43 -7.10 32.13
N PRO A 257 2.81 -8.38 32.24
CA PRO A 257 2.81 -9.29 31.09
C PRO A 257 1.42 -9.33 30.45
N ASN A 258 1.38 -9.38 29.14
CA ASN A 258 0.15 -9.32 28.36
C ASN A 258 0.06 -10.46 27.35
N ILE A 259 -1.16 -10.67 26.87
CA ILE A 259 -1.46 -11.59 25.77
C ILE A 259 -1.77 -10.76 24.56
N ASP A 260 -1.08 -11.04 23.47
CA ASP A 260 -1.42 -10.60 22.12
C ASP A 260 -1.71 -11.84 21.28
N HIS A 261 -2.99 -12.08 21.00
CA HIS A 261 -3.40 -13.19 20.18
C HIS A 261 -3.83 -12.70 18.80
N GLY A 262 -3.38 -13.40 17.76
CA GLY A 262 -3.82 -13.18 16.39
C GLY A 262 -4.06 -14.50 15.67
N SER A 263 -5.27 -14.72 15.16
CA SER A 263 -5.59 -15.84 14.29
C SER A 263 -6.09 -15.37 12.93
N GLY A 264 -5.62 -16.01 11.85
CA GLY A 264 -6.09 -15.71 10.50
C GLY A 264 -7.48 -16.29 10.27
N LEU A 265 -8.50 -15.45 10.13
CA LEU A 265 -9.88 -15.88 9.93
C LEU A 265 -10.00 -16.81 8.69
N GLU A 266 -9.36 -16.42 7.59
CA GLU A 266 -9.37 -17.17 6.34
C GLU A 266 -8.76 -18.57 6.50
N ARG A 267 -7.68 -18.68 7.28
CA ARG A 267 -6.99 -19.95 7.51
C ARG A 267 -7.77 -20.85 8.45
N ILE A 268 -8.40 -20.30 9.49
CA ILE A 268 -9.35 -21.07 10.33
C ILE A 268 -10.53 -21.55 9.49
N ALA A 269 -11.08 -20.71 8.61
CA ALA A 269 -12.19 -21.09 7.74
C ALA A 269 -11.81 -22.21 6.77
N ALA A 270 -10.58 -22.18 6.23
CA ALA A 270 -10.02 -23.25 5.40
C ALA A 270 -9.90 -24.57 6.18
N ALA A 271 -9.38 -24.52 7.42
CA ALA A 271 -9.31 -25.67 8.32
C ALA A 271 -10.71 -26.20 8.71
N ALA A 272 -11.69 -25.32 8.91
CA ALA A 272 -13.06 -25.68 9.26
C ALA A 272 -13.81 -26.45 8.15
N ILE A 273 -13.37 -26.32 6.89
CA ILE A 273 -13.86 -27.10 5.76
C ILE A 273 -12.87 -28.19 5.31
N ASP A 274 -11.78 -28.37 6.05
CA ASP A 274 -10.68 -29.30 5.77
C ASP A 274 -10.16 -29.20 4.32
N ASN A 275 -9.98 -27.96 3.84
CA ASN A 275 -9.49 -27.68 2.50
C ASN A 275 -8.26 -26.75 2.55
N PRO A 276 -7.11 -27.14 1.97
CA PRO A 276 -5.91 -26.32 2.02
C PRO A 276 -5.98 -25.06 1.14
N ASP A 277 -7.00 -24.93 0.30
CA ASP A 277 -7.20 -23.77 -0.57
C ASP A 277 -8.05 -22.69 0.11
N VAL A 278 -7.40 -21.66 0.64
CA VAL A 278 -8.08 -20.56 1.36
C VAL A 278 -9.07 -19.81 0.48
N PHE A 279 -8.96 -19.90 -0.85
CA PHE A 279 -9.87 -19.20 -1.77
C PHE A 279 -11.23 -19.91 -1.94
N LYS A 280 -11.37 -21.12 -1.40
CA LYS A 280 -12.65 -21.86 -1.36
C LYS A 280 -13.53 -21.52 -0.16
N ILE A 281 -13.10 -20.60 0.70
CA ILE A 281 -13.90 -20.13 1.84
C ILE A 281 -14.97 -19.13 1.41
N SER A 282 -15.95 -18.90 2.29
CA SER A 282 -17.10 -18.01 2.03
C SER A 282 -16.77 -16.52 1.83
N LEU A 283 -15.58 -16.06 2.18
CA LEU A 283 -15.12 -14.67 1.94
C LEU A 283 -14.47 -14.45 0.58
N LEU A 284 -14.10 -15.52 -0.13
CA LEU A 284 -13.35 -15.44 -1.39
C LEU A 284 -14.08 -16.17 -2.52
N TRP A 285 -14.73 -17.29 -2.22
CA TRP A 285 -15.38 -18.13 -3.22
C TRP A 285 -16.43 -17.40 -4.07
N PRO A 286 -17.30 -16.52 -3.52
CA PRO A 286 -18.26 -15.79 -4.35
C PRO A 286 -17.61 -14.83 -5.37
N ILE A 287 -16.41 -14.34 -5.07
CA ILE A 287 -15.62 -13.56 -6.04
C ILE A 287 -15.15 -14.48 -7.17
N VAL A 288 -14.60 -15.65 -6.82
CA VAL A 288 -14.16 -16.68 -7.77
C VAL A 288 -15.30 -17.14 -8.68
N GLU A 289 -16.47 -17.47 -8.12
CA GLU A 289 -17.64 -17.87 -8.91
C GLU A 289 -18.09 -16.77 -9.87
N THR A 290 -17.95 -15.50 -9.46
CA THR A 290 -18.24 -14.37 -10.34
C THR A 290 -17.23 -14.28 -11.47
N LEU A 291 -15.94 -14.51 -11.18
CA LEU A 291 -14.88 -14.58 -12.20
C LEU A 291 -15.14 -15.71 -13.20
N GLU A 292 -15.52 -16.90 -12.75
CA GLU A 292 -15.88 -18.01 -13.65
C GLU A 292 -17.05 -17.62 -14.56
N LYS A 293 -18.09 -16.99 -14.02
CA LYS A 293 -19.27 -16.54 -14.79
C LYS A 293 -18.92 -15.52 -15.86
N ILE A 294 -18.11 -14.50 -15.54
CA ILE A 294 -17.83 -13.40 -16.45
C ILE A 294 -16.71 -13.73 -17.46
N SER A 295 -15.81 -14.65 -17.11
CA SER A 295 -14.72 -15.09 -18.00
C SER A 295 -15.09 -16.32 -18.85
N GLY A 296 -16.06 -17.13 -18.40
CA GLY A 296 -16.36 -18.43 -18.99
C GLY A 296 -15.26 -19.48 -18.75
N LYS A 297 -14.27 -19.20 -17.92
CA LYS A 297 -13.18 -20.11 -17.57
C LYS A 297 -13.41 -20.74 -16.20
N SER A 298 -12.90 -21.94 -15.98
CA SER A 298 -13.00 -22.61 -14.68
C SER A 298 -11.87 -22.21 -13.73
N TYR A 299 -12.17 -22.24 -12.43
CA TYR A 299 -11.20 -22.02 -11.36
C TYR A 299 -10.07 -23.04 -11.40
N ASP A 300 -10.39 -24.33 -11.53
CA ASP A 300 -9.38 -25.40 -11.47
C ASP A 300 -8.29 -25.28 -12.55
N SER A 301 -8.59 -24.69 -13.70
CA SER A 301 -7.61 -24.45 -14.78
C SER A 301 -6.97 -23.06 -14.75
N ASN A 302 -7.42 -22.16 -13.87
CA ASN A 302 -6.99 -20.75 -13.84
C ASN A 302 -6.79 -20.24 -12.40
N GLN A 303 -6.42 -21.14 -11.47
CA GLN A 303 -6.33 -20.82 -10.05
C GLN A 303 -5.46 -19.59 -9.78
N PRO A 304 -4.21 -19.47 -10.29
CA PRO A 304 -3.36 -18.32 -9.95
C PRO A 304 -4.01 -16.99 -10.32
N SER A 305 -4.60 -16.89 -11.52
CA SER A 305 -5.25 -15.67 -11.99
C SER A 305 -6.46 -15.31 -11.15
N MET A 306 -7.34 -16.26 -10.85
CA MET A 306 -8.56 -15.99 -10.10
C MET A 306 -8.27 -15.66 -8.62
N ARG A 307 -7.27 -16.32 -8.04
CA ARG A 307 -6.81 -16.06 -6.67
C ARG A 307 -6.22 -14.66 -6.51
N VAL A 308 -5.31 -14.26 -7.40
CA VAL A 308 -4.74 -12.90 -7.41
C VAL A 308 -5.83 -11.85 -7.53
N ILE A 309 -6.78 -12.04 -8.44
CA ILE A 309 -7.90 -11.11 -8.59
C ILE A 309 -8.73 -11.02 -7.30
N ALA A 310 -9.13 -12.17 -6.74
CA ALA A 310 -9.99 -12.21 -5.57
C ALA A 310 -9.36 -11.52 -4.35
N ASP A 311 -8.08 -11.80 -4.09
CA ASP A 311 -7.33 -11.16 -3.00
C ASP A 311 -7.13 -9.66 -3.25
N HIS A 312 -6.58 -9.29 -4.41
CA HIS A 312 -6.16 -7.91 -4.64
C HIS A 312 -7.32 -6.93 -4.76
N LEU A 313 -8.46 -7.36 -5.34
CA LEU A 313 -9.65 -6.50 -5.38
C LEU A 313 -10.31 -6.39 -4.01
N ARG A 314 -10.24 -7.43 -3.17
CA ARG A 314 -10.67 -7.35 -1.77
C ARG A 314 -9.82 -6.34 -1.00
N ALA A 315 -8.50 -6.44 -1.11
CA ALA A 315 -7.55 -5.48 -0.54
C ALA A 315 -7.81 -4.03 -1.03
N ALA A 316 -7.92 -3.83 -2.35
CA ALA A 316 -8.15 -2.53 -2.94
C ALA A 316 -9.51 -1.91 -2.55
N THR A 317 -10.53 -2.74 -2.32
CA THR A 317 -11.84 -2.30 -1.84
C THR A 317 -11.73 -1.71 -0.44
N PHE A 318 -11.10 -2.40 0.51
CA PHE A 318 -10.92 -1.87 1.86
C PHE A 318 -9.99 -0.65 1.90
N LEU A 319 -8.94 -0.62 1.07
CA LEU A 319 -8.09 0.56 0.94
C LEU A 319 -8.88 1.79 0.46
N ALA A 320 -9.77 1.61 -0.52
CA ALA A 320 -10.62 2.70 -1.01
C ALA A 320 -11.65 3.18 0.04
N VAL A 321 -12.22 2.25 0.82
CA VAL A 321 -13.09 2.56 1.96
C VAL A 321 -12.35 3.40 2.99
N ASP A 322 -11.10 3.04 3.29
CA ASP A 322 -10.23 3.75 4.24
C ASP A 322 -9.54 4.99 3.61
N GLY A 323 -10.00 5.44 2.44
CA GLY A 323 -9.66 6.74 1.84
C GLY A 323 -8.43 6.75 0.92
N VAL A 324 -7.84 5.60 0.63
CA VAL A 324 -6.69 5.50 -0.28
C VAL A 324 -7.16 5.55 -1.74
N VAL A 325 -6.38 6.21 -2.59
CA VAL A 325 -6.61 6.26 -4.05
C VAL A 325 -5.35 5.85 -4.81
N PRO A 326 -5.46 5.21 -6.00
CA PRO A 326 -4.30 4.83 -6.80
C PRO A 326 -3.40 6.01 -7.15
N SER A 327 -2.13 5.96 -6.74
CA SER A 327 -1.16 7.06 -6.88
C SER A 327 0.25 6.54 -7.23
N ASN A 328 1.23 7.43 -7.38
CA ASN A 328 2.64 7.07 -7.63
C ASN A 328 3.48 7.02 -6.33
N LYS A 329 2.88 7.16 -5.14
CA LYS A 329 3.60 7.25 -3.87
C LYS A 329 2.90 6.47 -2.76
N GLU A 330 3.71 5.97 -1.83
CA GLU A 330 3.28 5.42 -0.53
C GLU A 330 2.11 4.44 -0.67
N GLN A 331 1.04 4.60 0.12
CA GLN A 331 -0.12 3.71 0.10
C GLN A 331 -0.81 3.67 -1.27
N GLY A 332 -0.90 4.82 -1.94
CA GLY A 332 -1.52 4.90 -3.26
C GLY A 332 -0.75 4.14 -4.34
N TYR A 333 0.58 4.03 -4.23
CA TYR A 333 1.38 3.18 -5.13
C TYR A 333 1.09 1.70 -4.91
N VAL A 334 0.98 1.24 -3.66
CA VAL A 334 0.64 -0.16 -3.36
C VAL A 334 -0.78 -0.49 -3.84
N MET A 335 -1.76 0.37 -3.56
CA MET A 335 -3.12 0.23 -4.08
C MET A 335 -3.12 0.14 -5.62
N ARG A 336 -2.38 1.02 -6.29
CA ARG A 336 -2.23 0.99 -7.75
C ARG A 336 -1.65 -0.33 -8.24
N ARG A 337 -0.62 -0.86 -7.56
CA ARG A 337 0.00 -2.14 -7.93
C ARG A 337 -0.99 -3.31 -7.82
N LEU A 338 -1.72 -3.40 -6.70
CA LEU A 338 -2.76 -4.42 -6.49
C LEU A 338 -3.82 -4.38 -7.62
N VAL A 339 -4.35 -3.18 -7.89
CA VAL A 339 -5.38 -2.97 -8.93
C VAL A 339 -4.86 -3.32 -10.31
N ARG A 340 -3.65 -2.88 -10.69
CA ARG A 340 -3.08 -3.16 -12.01
C ARG A 340 -2.77 -4.64 -12.22
N ARG A 341 -2.28 -5.32 -11.17
CA ARG A 341 -2.04 -6.77 -11.23
C ARG A 341 -3.35 -7.54 -11.37
N ALA A 342 -4.40 -7.17 -10.63
CA ALA A 342 -5.74 -7.74 -10.82
C ALA A 342 -6.27 -7.52 -12.24
N ILE A 343 -6.14 -6.30 -12.81
CA ILE A 343 -6.56 -6.00 -14.19
C ILE A 343 -5.78 -6.85 -15.21
N ARG A 344 -4.47 -7.05 -15.01
CA ARG A 344 -3.65 -7.90 -15.88
C ARG A 344 -4.17 -9.34 -15.90
N PHE A 345 -4.43 -9.93 -14.73
CA PHE A 345 -4.95 -11.28 -14.66
C PHE A 345 -6.39 -11.39 -15.18
N ALA A 346 -7.22 -10.36 -14.98
CA ALA A 346 -8.54 -10.30 -15.60
C ALA A 346 -8.46 -10.29 -17.12
N PHE A 347 -7.51 -9.54 -17.69
CA PHE A 347 -7.23 -9.52 -19.13
C PHE A 347 -6.84 -10.90 -19.66
N GLU A 348 -6.02 -11.65 -18.92
CA GLU A 348 -5.68 -13.04 -19.24
C GLU A 348 -6.92 -13.96 -19.24
N LEU A 349 -7.86 -13.74 -18.34
CA LEU A 349 -9.13 -14.46 -18.30
C LEU A 349 -10.10 -14.05 -19.44
N GLY A 350 -9.76 -13.03 -20.23
CA GLY A 350 -10.62 -12.48 -21.29
C GLY A 350 -11.60 -11.41 -20.78
N VAL A 351 -11.45 -10.96 -19.55
CA VAL A 351 -12.28 -9.92 -18.92
C VAL A 351 -11.60 -8.57 -19.09
N GLU A 352 -12.02 -7.82 -20.11
CA GLU A 352 -11.34 -6.57 -20.48
C GLU A 352 -12.06 -5.29 -20.06
N GLN A 353 -13.34 -5.33 -19.68
CA GLN A 353 -14.10 -4.12 -19.39
C GLN A 353 -15.10 -4.33 -18.26
N ASN A 354 -15.47 -3.22 -17.62
CA ASN A 354 -16.46 -3.15 -16.54
C ASN A 354 -16.13 -4.14 -15.41
N PHE A 355 -14.84 -4.35 -15.18
CA PHE A 355 -14.36 -5.38 -14.28
C PHE A 355 -14.65 -4.99 -12.82
N MET A 356 -14.39 -3.73 -12.47
CA MET A 356 -14.67 -3.21 -11.13
C MET A 356 -16.16 -3.17 -10.82
N GLU A 357 -17.00 -2.79 -11.80
CA GLU A 357 -18.45 -2.73 -11.69
C GLU A 357 -19.08 -4.11 -11.44
N GLN A 358 -18.41 -5.20 -11.85
CA GLN A 358 -18.91 -6.57 -11.66
C GLN A 358 -18.43 -7.20 -10.34
N ILE A 359 -17.20 -6.93 -9.91
CA ILE A 359 -16.61 -7.60 -8.74
C ILE A 359 -16.81 -6.82 -7.42
N VAL A 360 -16.66 -5.49 -7.43
CA VAL A 360 -16.77 -4.68 -6.21
C VAL A 360 -18.13 -4.85 -5.50
N PRO A 361 -19.29 -4.93 -6.20
CA PRO A 361 -20.56 -5.21 -5.52
C PRO A 361 -20.55 -6.53 -4.75
N VAL A 362 -19.95 -7.59 -5.29
CA VAL A 362 -19.86 -8.90 -4.62
C VAL A 362 -19.06 -8.77 -3.33
N ILE A 363 -17.92 -8.07 -3.37
CA ILE A 363 -17.10 -7.81 -2.18
C ILE A 363 -17.88 -6.98 -1.15
N ALA A 364 -18.58 -5.93 -1.59
CA ALA A 364 -19.38 -5.09 -0.71
C ALA A 364 -20.51 -5.88 -0.01
N ASP A 365 -21.16 -6.79 -0.72
CA ASP A 365 -22.25 -7.61 -0.20
C ASP A 365 -21.74 -8.67 0.79
N LEU A 366 -20.54 -9.22 0.56
CA LEU A 366 -19.90 -10.18 1.47
C LEU A 366 -19.65 -9.62 2.87
N TYR A 367 -19.44 -8.31 2.96
CA TYR A 367 -19.03 -7.61 4.18
C TYR A 367 -20.11 -6.73 4.79
N GLU A 368 -21.27 -6.57 4.17
CA GLU A 368 -22.34 -5.66 4.64
C GLU A 368 -22.74 -5.88 6.11
N ALA A 369 -22.79 -7.15 6.55
CA ALA A 369 -23.22 -7.49 7.90
C ALA A 369 -22.16 -7.20 8.98
N ASP A 370 -20.88 -7.18 8.61
CA ASP A 370 -19.76 -7.10 9.57
C ASP A 370 -19.05 -5.73 9.48
N TYR A 371 -18.97 -5.15 8.28
CA TYR A 371 -18.39 -3.85 7.95
C TYR A 371 -19.34 -3.07 7.02
N PRO A 372 -20.45 -2.51 7.56
CA PRO A 372 -21.48 -1.84 6.75
C PRO A 372 -20.95 -0.64 5.97
N GLU A 373 -19.83 -0.04 6.39
CA GLU A 373 -19.16 1.04 5.67
C GLU A 373 -18.67 0.62 4.28
N VAL A 374 -18.36 -0.67 4.07
CA VAL A 374 -17.91 -1.20 2.78
C VAL A 374 -19.06 -1.11 1.76
N LYS A 375 -20.25 -1.55 2.16
CA LYS A 375 -21.46 -1.46 1.36
C LYS A 375 -21.88 0.00 1.13
N ALA A 376 -21.82 0.83 2.17
CA ALA A 376 -22.17 2.25 2.08
C ALA A 376 -21.28 3.03 1.09
N ASN A 377 -20.00 2.64 0.97
CA ASN A 377 -19.05 3.29 0.06
C ASN A 377 -18.92 2.60 -1.31
N ARG A 378 -19.71 1.55 -1.60
CA ARG A 378 -19.59 0.73 -2.82
C ARG A 378 -19.44 1.56 -4.09
N ASP A 379 -20.34 2.52 -4.31
CA ASP A 379 -20.36 3.29 -5.57
C ASP A 379 -19.13 4.20 -5.70
N LYS A 380 -18.65 4.76 -4.60
CA LYS A 380 -17.38 5.53 -4.54
C LYS A 380 -16.18 4.63 -4.79
N VAL A 381 -16.15 3.42 -4.23
CA VAL A 381 -15.08 2.44 -4.49
C VAL A 381 -15.05 2.07 -5.97
N ILE A 382 -16.20 1.78 -6.57
CA ILE A 382 -16.32 1.51 -8.01
C ILE A 382 -15.75 2.68 -8.81
N GLU A 383 -16.13 3.92 -8.50
CA GLU A 383 -15.63 5.10 -9.20
C GLU A 383 -14.08 5.20 -9.15
N VAL A 384 -13.50 5.04 -7.95
CA VAL A 384 -12.05 5.13 -7.71
C VAL A 384 -11.31 4.04 -8.50
N LEU A 385 -11.75 2.79 -8.42
CA LEU A 385 -11.06 1.66 -9.05
C LEU A 385 -11.28 1.62 -10.57
N ALA A 386 -12.49 1.92 -11.04
CA ALA A 386 -12.81 1.93 -12.47
C ALA A 386 -12.05 3.05 -13.22
N LYS A 387 -11.72 4.16 -12.55
CA LYS A 387 -10.86 5.20 -13.11
C LYS A 387 -9.46 4.66 -13.42
N GLU A 388 -8.87 3.88 -12.52
CA GLU A 388 -7.58 3.24 -12.75
C GLU A 388 -7.68 2.13 -13.80
N GLU A 389 -8.77 1.33 -13.82
CA GLU A 389 -9.03 0.34 -14.88
C GLU A 389 -9.00 0.99 -16.27
N LYS A 390 -9.76 2.07 -16.46
CA LYS A 390 -9.84 2.81 -17.73
C LYS A 390 -8.48 3.37 -18.14
N ALA A 391 -7.74 3.95 -17.19
CA ALA A 391 -6.42 4.52 -17.43
C ALA A 391 -5.39 3.44 -17.80
N PHE A 392 -5.40 2.31 -17.09
CA PHE A 392 -4.38 1.28 -17.23
C PHE A 392 -4.61 0.35 -18.41
N ARG A 393 -5.86 0.07 -18.79
CA ARG A 393 -6.18 -0.88 -19.88
C ARG A 393 -5.46 -0.56 -21.19
N GLN A 394 -5.40 0.73 -21.57
CA GLN A 394 -4.72 1.14 -22.81
C GLN A 394 -3.21 0.91 -22.73
N THR A 395 -2.62 1.21 -21.57
CA THR A 395 -1.21 0.96 -21.26
C THR A 395 -0.89 -0.52 -21.29
N LEU A 396 -1.73 -1.36 -20.66
CA LEU A 396 -1.57 -2.81 -20.62
C LEU A 396 -1.55 -3.42 -22.02
N ARG A 397 -2.55 -3.11 -22.87
CA ARG A 397 -2.59 -3.65 -24.23
C ARG A 397 -1.35 -3.29 -25.05
N LYS A 398 -0.89 -2.04 -24.95
CA LYS A 398 0.33 -1.60 -25.65
C LYS A 398 1.57 -2.29 -25.08
N GLY A 399 1.71 -2.36 -23.76
CA GLY A 399 2.83 -3.01 -23.08
C GLY A 399 2.97 -4.49 -23.46
N LEU A 400 1.88 -5.25 -23.40
CA LEU A 400 1.86 -6.67 -23.77
C LEU A 400 2.18 -6.88 -25.26
N GLN A 401 1.65 -6.03 -26.14
CA GLN A 401 1.97 -6.09 -27.58
C GLN A 401 3.46 -5.85 -27.84
N GLU A 402 4.06 -4.86 -27.17
CA GLU A 402 5.48 -4.56 -27.34
C GLU A 402 6.36 -5.65 -26.77
N LEU A 403 6.05 -6.15 -25.56
CA LEU A 403 6.76 -7.29 -24.98
C LEU A 403 6.73 -8.50 -25.92
N THR A 404 5.56 -8.84 -26.47
CA THR A 404 5.41 -9.94 -27.43
C THR A 404 6.22 -9.71 -28.72
N LYS A 405 6.32 -8.47 -29.21
CA LYS A 405 7.15 -8.15 -30.39
C LYS A 405 8.63 -8.35 -30.11
N ILE A 406 9.08 -7.93 -28.92
CA ILE A 406 10.49 -7.97 -28.54
C ILE A 406 10.95 -9.42 -28.28
N VAL A 407 10.09 -10.25 -27.70
CA VAL A 407 10.36 -11.67 -27.40
C VAL A 407 10.38 -12.55 -28.67
N GLY A 408 10.00 -12.01 -29.84
CA GLY A 408 10.04 -12.73 -31.11
C GLY A 408 8.85 -13.67 -31.32
N HIS A 409 8.43 -13.83 -32.57
CA HIS A 409 7.19 -14.50 -32.96
C HIS A 409 7.02 -15.93 -32.43
N SER A 410 6.09 -16.11 -31.50
CA SER A 410 5.21 -17.29 -31.50
C SER A 410 3.80 -16.81 -31.16
N THR A 411 2.99 -16.51 -32.16
CA THR A 411 1.55 -16.27 -32.01
C THR A 411 0.75 -17.52 -31.61
N ASP A 412 1.39 -18.48 -30.93
CA ASP A 412 0.77 -19.70 -30.39
C ASP A 412 1.39 -20.09 -29.02
N VAL A 413 1.62 -19.09 -28.16
CA VAL A 413 2.14 -19.31 -26.77
C VAL A 413 1.12 -20.03 -25.88
N LEU A 414 -0.15 -20.11 -26.29
CA LEU A 414 -1.19 -20.83 -25.56
C LEU A 414 -1.18 -22.36 -25.80
N LYS A 415 -0.23 -22.90 -26.57
CA LYS A 415 -0.24 -24.32 -27.01
C LYS A 415 1.10 -25.07 -26.98
N ARG A 416 2.16 -24.56 -26.35
CA ARG A 416 3.42 -25.32 -26.28
C ARG A 416 3.46 -26.24 -25.06
N HIS A 417 3.51 -27.55 -25.32
CA HIS A 417 3.86 -28.57 -24.34
C HIS A 417 5.37 -28.57 -24.09
N GLU A 418 5.75 -28.82 -22.84
CA GLU A 418 7.08 -28.65 -22.21
C GLU A 418 8.26 -29.46 -22.80
N ALA A 419 8.10 -30.19 -23.91
CA ALA A 419 9.08 -31.23 -24.26
C ALA A 419 10.17 -30.86 -25.26
N ASP A 420 10.03 -29.83 -26.11
CA ASP A 420 10.96 -29.62 -27.25
C ASP A 420 11.20 -28.14 -27.64
N ALA A 421 11.71 -27.30 -26.72
CA ALA A 421 12.11 -25.93 -27.06
C ALA A 421 13.63 -25.72 -26.91
N GLU A 422 14.31 -25.35 -28.01
CA GLU A 422 15.67 -24.79 -27.94
C GLU A 422 15.69 -23.52 -27.06
N PRO A 423 16.80 -23.23 -26.36
CA PRO A 423 16.89 -22.06 -25.47
C PRO A 423 16.67 -20.77 -26.26
N MET A 424 15.61 -20.04 -25.91
CA MET A 424 15.22 -18.79 -26.53
C MET A 424 16.29 -17.72 -26.24
N GLN A 425 16.64 -16.91 -27.24
CA GLN A 425 17.61 -15.83 -27.07
C GLN A 425 17.06 -14.82 -26.05
N ASN A 426 17.80 -14.65 -24.96
CA ASN A 426 17.35 -14.01 -23.74
C ASN A 426 17.52 -12.48 -23.83
N ASP A 427 16.66 -11.82 -24.61
CA ASP A 427 16.74 -10.37 -24.91
C ASP A 427 16.00 -9.47 -23.91
N VAL A 428 15.54 -10.02 -22.76
CA VAL A 428 14.85 -9.24 -21.72
C VAL A 428 15.80 -8.88 -20.57
N ASP A 429 16.34 -7.66 -20.63
CA ASP A 429 17.26 -7.10 -19.64
C ASP A 429 16.67 -5.87 -18.91
N GLY A 430 17.42 -5.28 -17.99
CA GLY A 430 16.95 -4.12 -17.22
C GLY A 430 16.74 -2.86 -18.06
N GLU A 431 17.46 -2.72 -19.18
CA GLU A 431 17.28 -1.59 -20.10
C GLU A 431 15.95 -1.71 -20.86
N LEU A 432 15.59 -2.92 -21.27
CA LEU A 432 14.32 -3.20 -21.92
C LEU A 432 13.15 -2.97 -20.97
N LEU A 433 13.25 -3.48 -19.73
CA LEU A 433 12.25 -3.23 -18.69
C LEU A 433 12.08 -1.73 -18.42
N PHE A 434 13.18 -0.98 -18.42
CA PHE A 434 13.14 0.49 -18.33
C PHE A 434 12.45 1.12 -19.54
N LYS A 435 12.70 0.63 -20.77
CA LYS A 435 12.02 1.12 -21.97
C LYS A 435 10.51 0.88 -21.92
N LEU A 436 10.09 -0.31 -21.48
CA LEU A 436 8.67 -0.66 -21.28
C LEU A 436 8.01 0.30 -20.27
N TYR A 437 8.70 0.60 -19.18
CA TYR A 437 8.25 1.56 -18.17
C TYR A 437 8.22 3.01 -18.66
N ASP A 438 9.32 3.53 -19.20
CA ASP A 438 9.49 4.95 -19.55
C ASP A 438 8.71 5.33 -20.82
N THR A 439 8.77 4.48 -21.86
CA THR A 439 8.18 4.80 -23.17
C THR A 439 6.71 4.41 -23.24
N TYR A 440 6.35 3.24 -22.72
CA TYR A 440 5.02 2.66 -22.87
C TYR A 440 4.18 2.74 -21.59
N GLY A 441 4.77 3.18 -20.47
CA GLY A 441 4.11 3.26 -19.17
C GLY A 441 3.83 1.89 -18.53
N PHE A 442 4.41 0.82 -19.08
CA PHE A 442 4.15 -0.55 -18.64
C PHE A 442 4.94 -0.83 -17.36
N PRO A 443 4.26 -1.14 -16.22
CA PRO A 443 4.93 -1.30 -14.94
C PRO A 443 6.04 -2.34 -14.99
N VAL A 444 7.15 -2.07 -14.32
CA VAL A 444 8.30 -2.98 -14.27
C VAL A 444 7.91 -4.31 -13.63
N GLU A 445 7.05 -4.27 -12.61
CA GLU A 445 6.58 -5.44 -11.87
C GLU A 445 5.78 -6.37 -12.79
N LEU A 446 4.90 -5.82 -13.63
CA LEU A 446 4.16 -6.61 -14.61
C LEU A 446 5.06 -7.09 -15.74
N SER A 447 6.03 -6.28 -16.16
CA SER A 447 6.99 -6.68 -17.19
C SER A 447 7.83 -7.88 -16.74
N THR A 448 8.25 -7.90 -15.47
CA THR A 448 8.97 -9.04 -14.89
C THR A 448 8.07 -10.28 -14.72
N GLU A 449 6.83 -10.11 -14.24
CA GLU A 449 5.86 -11.22 -14.13
C GLU A 449 5.56 -11.87 -15.50
N GLU A 450 5.39 -11.06 -16.55
CA GLU A 450 5.20 -11.59 -17.90
C GLU A 450 6.43 -12.31 -18.43
N ALA A 451 7.64 -11.79 -18.18
CA ALA A 451 8.88 -12.43 -18.59
C ALA A 451 9.00 -13.84 -17.98
N PHE A 452 8.81 -13.95 -16.66
CA PHE A 452 8.85 -15.25 -15.97
C PHE A 452 7.79 -16.21 -16.50
N LYS A 453 6.58 -15.73 -16.76
CA LYS A 453 5.50 -16.56 -17.34
C LYS A 453 5.84 -17.10 -18.73
N LEU A 454 6.57 -16.33 -19.53
CA LEU A 454 7.04 -16.74 -20.86
C LEU A 454 8.25 -17.68 -20.80
N GLY A 455 8.71 -18.07 -19.61
CA GLY A 455 9.91 -18.88 -19.41
C GLY A 455 11.20 -18.12 -19.71
N LEU A 456 11.17 -16.78 -19.67
CA LEU A 456 12.34 -15.94 -19.85
C LEU A 456 13.05 -15.76 -18.51
N GLU A 457 14.36 -15.99 -18.49
CA GLU A 457 15.18 -15.73 -17.32
C GLU A 457 15.68 -14.29 -17.35
N LEU A 458 15.38 -13.50 -16.32
CA LEU A 458 15.97 -12.18 -16.20
C LEU A 458 17.43 -12.29 -15.71
N PRO A 459 18.37 -11.53 -16.27
CA PRO A 459 19.73 -11.44 -15.74
C PRO A 459 19.74 -11.08 -14.24
N ASN A 460 20.63 -11.66 -13.44
CA ASN A 460 20.69 -11.40 -11.98
C ASN A 460 20.83 -9.91 -11.63
N ASP A 461 21.39 -9.12 -12.53
CA ASP A 461 21.63 -7.67 -12.42
C ASP A 461 20.57 -6.82 -13.15
N TRP A 462 19.47 -7.40 -13.64
CA TRP A 462 18.40 -6.67 -14.35
C TRP A 462 17.93 -5.46 -13.55
N ARG A 463 17.84 -5.60 -12.22
CA ARG A 463 17.36 -4.54 -11.34
C ARG A 463 18.35 -3.39 -11.25
N GLU A 464 19.64 -3.70 -11.18
CA GLU A 464 20.71 -2.71 -11.16
C GLU A 464 20.74 -1.92 -12.48
N GLN A 465 20.59 -2.62 -13.61
CA GLN A 465 20.49 -1.99 -14.93
C GLN A 465 19.26 -1.07 -15.05
N PHE A 466 18.08 -1.53 -14.59
CA PHE A 466 16.85 -0.73 -14.57
C PHE A 466 17.02 0.51 -13.68
N ASP A 467 17.54 0.34 -12.47
CA ASP A 467 17.73 1.43 -11.50
C ASP A 467 18.79 2.43 -11.99
N ALA A 468 19.82 1.97 -12.72
CA ALA A 468 20.77 2.83 -13.40
C ALA A 468 20.07 3.73 -14.45
N LYS A 469 19.21 3.18 -15.31
CA LYS A 469 18.42 3.98 -16.27
C LYS A 469 17.45 4.93 -15.59
N MET A 470 16.79 4.51 -14.51
CA MET A 470 15.95 5.38 -13.69
C MET A 470 16.75 6.52 -13.07
N LYS A 471 17.97 6.26 -12.60
CA LYS A 471 18.89 7.27 -12.08
C LYS A 471 19.32 8.22 -13.19
N GLU A 472 19.71 7.73 -14.36
CA GLU A 472 20.03 8.58 -15.52
C GLU A 472 18.84 9.46 -15.94
N GLN A 473 17.62 8.94 -15.94
CA GLN A 473 16.41 9.70 -16.24
C GLN A 473 16.15 10.78 -15.17
N ARG A 474 16.29 10.42 -13.89
CA ARG A 474 16.19 11.36 -12.76
C ARG A 474 17.29 12.41 -12.84
N GLU A 475 18.52 12.05 -13.15
CA GLU A 475 19.66 12.95 -13.30
C GLU A 475 19.49 13.87 -14.49
N ARG A 476 18.99 13.39 -15.64
CA ARG A 476 18.60 14.23 -16.79
C ARG A 476 17.49 15.22 -16.40
N SER A 477 16.50 14.74 -15.64
CA SER A 477 15.42 15.59 -15.11
C SER A 477 15.92 16.58 -14.05
N GLN A 478 16.91 16.17 -13.24
CA GLN A 478 17.52 16.96 -12.18
C GLN A 478 18.62 17.90 -12.68
N THR A 479 19.30 17.64 -13.79
CA THR A 479 20.21 18.58 -14.46
C THR A 479 19.40 19.61 -15.22
N ALA A 480 18.29 19.20 -15.84
CA ALA A 480 17.25 20.14 -16.28
C ALA A 480 16.68 20.97 -15.10
N ALA A 481 16.66 20.44 -13.87
CA ALA A 481 16.26 21.16 -12.65
C ALA A 481 17.40 21.82 -11.84
N LYS A 482 18.68 21.48 -12.04
CA LYS A 482 19.85 22.05 -11.33
C LYS A 482 20.34 23.33 -11.99
N GLY A 483 19.92 23.58 -13.23
CA GLY A 483 19.82 24.95 -13.75
C GLY A 483 18.71 25.79 -13.07
N THR A 484 17.96 25.22 -12.12
CA THR A 484 16.84 25.87 -11.42
C THR A 484 16.80 25.50 -9.92
N PHE A 485 17.73 26.07 -9.14
CA PHE A 485 17.80 25.85 -7.69
C PHE A 485 16.76 26.67 -6.88
N LYS A 486 16.44 26.16 -5.68
CA LYS A 486 15.79 26.80 -4.50
C LYS A 486 14.82 27.96 -4.78
N GLY A 487 13.52 27.66 -4.85
CA GLY A 487 12.44 28.66 -4.90
C GLY A 487 11.90 29.01 -6.29
N GLY A 488 12.41 28.37 -7.36
CA GLY A 488 11.87 28.51 -8.72
C GLY A 488 12.08 29.88 -9.39
N LEU A 489 12.83 30.79 -8.75
CA LEU A 489 13.00 32.18 -9.18
C LEU A 489 14.46 32.59 -8.98
N GLY A 490 15.33 32.02 -9.81
CA GLY A 490 16.80 32.16 -9.69
C GLY A 490 17.42 33.29 -10.51
N GLY A 491 16.63 34.21 -11.09
CA GLY A 491 17.16 35.31 -11.89
C GLY A 491 16.78 36.67 -11.32
N GLN A 492 17.78 37.54 -11.15
CA GLN A 492 17.60 38.97 -10.83
C GLN A 492 17.40 39.83 -12.09
N THR A 493 17.47 39.24 -13.28
CA THR A 493 17.34 39.99 -14.54
C THR A 493 15.93 40.54 -14.70
N LEU A 494 15.81 41.66 -15.43
CA LEU A 494 14.51 42.28 -15.68
C LEU A 494 13.54 41.29 -16.34
N GLN A 495 14.03 40.39 -17.19
CA GLN A 495 13.22 39.39 -17.85
C GLN A 495 12.62 38.37 -16.86
N HIS A 496 13.38 37.93 -15.85
CA HIS A 496 12.84 37.09 -14.79
C HIS A 496 11.76 37.82 -13.98
N LYS A 497 11.97 39.10 -13.64
CA LYS A 497 10.96 39.93 -12.97
C LYS A 497 9.66 40.05 -13.79
N LYS A 498 9.79 40.25 -15.10
CA LYS A 498 8.66 40.32 -16.04
C LYS A 498 7.88 39.00 -16.05
N TYR A 499 8.57 37.87 -16.24
CA TYR A 499 7.91 36.56 -16.26
C TYR A 499 7.33 36.14 -14.91
N HIS A 500 7.98 36.53 -13.83
CA HIS A 500 7.46 36.26 -12.50
C HIS A 500 6.17 37.03 -12.23
N THR A 501 6.12 38.30 -12.60
CA THR A 501 4.90 39.11 -12.53
C THR A 501 3.81 38.55 -13.46
N ALA A 502 4.17 38.14 -14.68
CA ALA A 502 3.22 37.49 -15.60
C ALA A 502 2.65 36.18 -15.03
N THR A 503 3.42 35.46 -14.22
CA THR A 503 2.97 34.22 -13.57
C THR A 503 1.81 34.47 -12.61
N HIS A 504 1.86 35.54 -11.80
CA HIS A 504 0.77 35.89 -10.88
C HIS A 504 -0.47 36.39 -11.61
N LEU A 505 -0.31 37.25 -12.63
CA LEU A 505 -1.43 37.68 -13.46
C LEU A 505 -2.13 36.48 -14.10
N MET A 506 -1.37 35.52 -14.61
CA MET A 506 -1.90 34.30 -15.20
C MET A 506 -2.56 33.39 -14.16
N TYR A 507 -1.97 33.23 -12.97
CA TYR A 507 -2.54 32.37 -11.94
C TYR A 507 -3.90 32.89 -11.47
N GLN A 508 -4.01 34.19 -11.19
CA GLN A 508 -5.29 34.80 -10.89
C GLN A 508 -6.28 34.64 -12.04
N SER A 509 -5.85 34.89 -13.29
CA SER A 509 -6.72 34.76 -14.47
C SER A 509 -7.23 33.32 -14.64
N LEU A 510 -6.39 32.32 -14.37
CA LEU A 510 -6.80 30.90 -14.39
C LEU A 510 -7.85 30.61 -13.32
N ARG A 511 -7.71 31.15 -12.10
CA ARG A 511 -8.72 30.99 -11.05
C ARG A 511 -10.05 31.66 -11.44
N THR A 512 -10.00 32.85 -12.03
CA THR A 512 -11.20 33.56 -12.50
C THR A 512 -11.92 32.80 -13.62
N VAL A 513 -11.18 32.24 -14.58
CA VAL A 513 -11.76 31.56 -15.76
C VAL A 513 -12.17 30.12 -15.46
N LEU A 514 -11.39 29.39 -14.67
CA LEU A 514 -11.59 27.95 -14.44
C LEU A 514 -12.25 27.64 -13.10
N GLY A 515 -12.06 28.48 -12.07
CA GLY A 515 -12.60 28.30 -10.73
C GLY A 515 -11.53 28.22 -9.63
N ASP A 516 -11.99 28.32 -8.38
CA ASP A 516 -11.15 28.39 -7.18
C ASP A 516 -10.38 27.11 -6.85
N HIS A 517 -10.73 25.99 -7.48
CA HIS A 517 -10.01 24.72 -7.35
C HIS A 517 -8.64 24.73 -8.03
N VAL A 518 -8.32 25.76 -8.80
CA VAL A 518 -7.01 25.94 -9.42
C VAL A 518 -5.98 26.35 -8.35
N ILE A 519 -5.09 25.41 -8.03
CA ILE A 519 -4.01 25.54 -7.06
C ILE A 519 -2.69 25.30 -7.78
N GLN A 520 -1.71 26.16 -7.53
CA GLN A 520 -0.37 25.99 -8.09
C GLN A 520 0.33 24.74 -7.52
N HIS A 521 0.86 23.90 -8.41
CA HIS A 521 1.67 22.72 -8.07
C HIS A 521 3.14 22.84 -8.50
N GLY A 522 3.46 23.80 -9.38
CA GLY A 522 4.83 24.04 -9.82
C GLY A 522 4.96 25.30 -10.65
N SER A 523 6.12 25.94 -10.59
CA SER A 523 6.47 27.05 -11.48
C SER A 523 7.95 26.98 -11.83
N ASN A 524 8.29 27.37 -13.06
CA ASN A 524 9.65 27.44 -13.55
C ASN A 524 9.77 28.59 -14.54
N ILE A 525 10.69 29.52 -14.26
CA ILE A 525 10.92 30.71 -15.08
C ILE A 525 12.34 30.67 -15.61
N THR A 526 12.49 30.93 -16.91
CA THR A 526 13.78 31.14 -17.58
C THR A 526 13.77 32.49 -18.30
N GLU A 527 14.87 32.88 -18.93
CA GLU A 527 14.90 34.12 -19.74
C GLU A 527 14.02 34.04 -20.99
N ASP A 528 13.73 32.84 -21.47
CA ASP A 528 12.96 32.62 -22.70
C ASP A 528 11.46 32.44 -22.45
N ARG A 529 11.07 31.86 -21.30
CA ARG A 529 9.68 31.46 -21.04
C ARG A 529 9.34 31.33 -19.55
N LEU A 530 8.03 31.28 -19.27
CA LEU A 530 7.50 30.75 -18.02
C LEU A 530 6.79 29.41 -18.24
N ARG A 531 6.83 28.55 -17.22
CA ARG A 531 6.09 27.30 -17.11
C ARG A 531 5.34 27.29 -15.79
N PHE A 532 4.05 26.96 -15.82
CA PHE A 532 3.19 26.93 -14.64
C PHE A 532 2.34 25.67 -14.62
N ASP A 533 2.36 24.97 -13.49
CA ASP A 533 1.66 23.71 -13.27
C ASP A 533 0.57 23.93 -12.21
N PHE A 534 -0.67 23.53 -12.50
CA PHE A 534 -1.83 23.80 -11.63
C PHE A 534 -2.85 22.64 -11.62
N SER A 535 -3.66 22.57 -10.56
CA SER A 535 -4.72 21.57 -10.42
C SER A 535 -5.90 21.91 -11.33
N HIS A 536 -6.19 21.02 -12.27
CA HIS A 536 -7.38 21.08 -13.10
C HIS A 536 -7.60 19.69 -13.72
N PRO A 537 -8.77 19.06 -13.52
CA PRO A 537 -8.98 17.66 -13.94
C PRO A 537 -9.07 17.51 -15.45
N ASP A 538 -9.60 18.52 -16.14
CA ASP A 538 -9.91 18.47 -17.56
C ASP A 538 -8.85 19.20 -18.41
N LYS A 539 -8.93 19.03 -19.74
CA LYS A 539 -8.14 19.82 -20.68
C LYS A 539 -8.73 21.23 -20.74
N VAL A 540 -7.88 22.25 -20.59
CA VAL A 540 -8.31 23.64 -20.76
C VAL A 540 -8.69 23.87 -22.22
N THR A 541 -9.91 24.36 -22.43
CA THR A 541 -10.42 24.60 -23.79
C THR A 541 -9.70 25.77 -24.45
N PRO A 542 -9.61 25.82 -25.80
CA PRO A 542 -9.04 26.97 -26.51
C PRO A 542 -9.67 28.30 -26.10
N GLU A 543 -10.98 28.32 -25.87
CA GLU A 543 -11.73 29.50 -25.46
C GLU A 543 -11.32 29.97 -24.06
N GLN A 544 -11.16 29.04 -23.11
CA GLN A 544 -10.66 29.35 -21.77
C GLN A 544 -9.20 29.84 -21.81
N LEU A 545 -8.34 29.23 -22.63
CA LEU A 545 -6.97 29.69 -22.80
C LEU A 545 -6.90 31.11 -23.37
N GLN A 546 -7.75 31.41 -24.36
CA GLN A 546 -7.85 32.76 -24.92
C GLN A 546 -8.35 33.75 -23.86
N ALA A 547 -9.37 33.40 -23.07
CA ALA A 547 -9.88 34.27 -22.00
C ALA A 547 -8.80 34.57 -20.93
N VAL A 548 -7.96 33.58 -20.58
CA VAL A 548 -6.82 33.79 -19.67
C VAL A 548 -5.78 34.71 -20.32
N GLU A 549 -5.43 34.49 -21.58
CA GLU A 549 -4.48 35.34 -22.31
C GLU A 549 -4.96 36.79 -22.42
N ASP A 550 -6.24 36.99 -22.75
CA ASP A 550 -6.86 38.31 -22.87
C ASP A 550 -6.86 39.05 -21.53
N MET A 551 -7.25 38.36 -20.44
CA MET A 551 -7.28 38.94 -19.11
C MET A 551 -5.90 39.37 -18.60
N VAL A 552 -4.86 38.55 -18.85
CA VAL A 552 -3.48 38.91 -18.51
C VAL A 552 -3.03 40.14 -19.29
N ASN A 553 -3.29 40.19 -20.59
CA ASN A 553 -2.91 41.33 -21.42
C ASN A 553 -3.67 42.61 -21.04
N GLU A 554 -4.96 42.51 -20.68
CA GLU A 554 -5.74 43.64 -20.15
C GLU A 554 -5.09 44.21 -18.87
N GLN A 555 -4.64 43.35 -17.95
CA GLN A 555 -3.96 43.82 -16.74
C GLN A 555 -2.58 44.41 -17.01
N ILE A 556 -1.89 43.97 -18.07
CA ILE A 556 -0.64 44.60 -18.51
C ILE A 556 -0.92 46.00 -19.06
N GLU A 557 -1.99 46.17 -19.85
CA GLU A 557 -2.41 47.44 -20.42
C GLU A 557 -2.88 48.45 -19.36
N LYS A 558 -3.51 47.97 -18.27
CA LYS A 558 -3.91 48.80 -17.11
C LYS A 558 -2.75 49.29 -16.25
N ASP A 559 -1.55 48.77 -16.47
CA ASP A 559 -0.33 49.17 -15.76
C ASP A 559 -0.46 49.16 -14.23
N LEU A 560 -0.89 48.03 -13.68
CA LEU A 560 -1.11 47.84 -12.25
C LEU A 560 0.19 48.08 -11.46
N LYS A 561 0.08 48.84 -10.37
CA LYS A 561 1.18 49.05 -9.43
C LYS A 561 1.45 47.77 -8.65
N VAL A 562 2.70 47.33 -8.62
CA VAL A 562 3.14 46.18 -7.83
C VAL A 562 3.75 46.68 -6.51
N SER A 563 3.27 46.14 -5.39
CA SER A 563 3.81 46.45 -4.06
C SER A 563 3.71 45.24 -3.15
N PHE A 564 4.41 45.24 -2.02
CA PHE A 564 4.30 44.17 -1.02
C PHE A 564 4.21 44.73 0.38
N GLN A 565 3.64 43.93 1.28
CA GLN A 565 3.67 44.14 2.72
C GLN A 565 3.97 42.82 3.42
N GLU A 566 4.52 42.89 4.62
CA GLU A 566 4.80 41.72 5.44
C GLU A 566 3.67 41.50 6.44
N TYR A 567 3.25 40.25 6.58
CA TYR A 567 2.18 39.83 7.48
C TYR A 567 2.59 38.57 8.22
N PRO A 568 2.13 38.36 9.47
CA PRO A 568 2.14 37.03 10.06
C PRO A 568 1.43 36.04 9.13
N THR A 569 1.99 34.84 8.97
CA THR A 569 1.51 33.86 7.98
C THR A 569 0.06 33.45 8.19
N THR A 570 -0.39 33.38 9.44
CA THR A 570 -1.79 33.12 9.80
C THR A 570 -2.71 34.24 9.35
N VAL A 571 -2.36 35.50 9.64
CA VAL A 571 -3.11 36.70 9.24
C VAL A 571 -3.20 36.82 7.73
N ALA A 572 -2.08 36.61 7.02
CA ALA A 572 -2.02 36.69 5.56
C ALA A 572 -3.04 35.74 4.89
N ARG A 573 -3.14 34.51 5.39
CA ARG A 573 -4.02 33.47 4.81
C ARG A 573 -5.46 33.54 5.29
N GLN A 574 -5.66 33.62 6.61
CA GLN A 574 -6.98 33.43 7.21
C GLN A 574 -7.79 34.72 7.23
N GLU A 575 -7.15 35.86 7.48
CA GLU A 575 -7.85 37.15 7.60
C GLU A 575 -7.84 37.96 6.30
N LYS A 576 -6.71 37.91 5.56
CA LYS A 576 -6.52 38.70 4.34
C LYS A 576 -6.75 37.93 3.05
N GLY A 577 -6.88 36.60 3.11
CA GLY A 577 -7.18 35.76 1.96
C GLY A 577 -6.07 35.67 0.91
N ALA A 578 -4.80 35.89 1.29
CA ALA A 578 -3.68 35.81 0.36
C ALA A 578 -3.50 34.38 -0.18
N LEU A 579 -3.40 34.24 -1.51
CA LEU A 579 -3.16 32.95 -2.14
C LEU A 579 -1.72 32.48 -1.85
N GLY A 580 -1.55 31.22 -1.45
CA GLY A 580 -0.22 30.67 -1.19
C GLY A 580 -0.20 29.14 -1.27
N ALA A 581 0.62 28.59 -2.17
CA ALA A 581 0.59 27.18 -2.55
C ALA A 581 1.33 26.22 -1.60
N PHE A 582 2.23 26.73 -0.74
CA PHE A 582 3.22 25.90 -0.05
C PHE A 582 2.98 25.65 1.45
N GLY A 583 1.72 25.72 1.91
CA GLY A 583 1.31 25.19 3.23
C GLY A 583 2.26 25.53 4.38
N ASP A 584 2.81 24.49 5.02
CA ASP A 584 3.68 24.53 6.21
C ASP A 584 5.14 24.94 5.93
N ARG A 585 5.48 25.31 4.68
CA ARG A 585 6.85 25.73 4.30
C ARG A 585 7.11 27.22 4.49
N TYR A 586 6.10 28.00 4.87
CA TYR A 586 6.26 29.42 5.17
C TYR A 586 6.67 29.60 6.63
N GLY A 587 7.60 30.53 6.90
CA GLY A 587 7.97 30.90 8.28
C GLY A 587 6.88 31.70 8.98
N ASP A 588 7.16 32.26 10.16
CA ASP A 588 6.18 33.00 10.97
C ASP A 588 5.63 34.26 10.28
N THR A 589 6.42 34.88 9.40
CA THR A 589 6.07 36.08 8.62
C THR A 589 6.31 35.82 7.14
N VAL A 590 5.40 36.33 6.29
CA VAL A 590 5.46 36.23 4.83
C VAL A 590 5.30 37.58 4.15
N LYS A 591 5.93 37.73 2.99
CA LYS A 591 5.66 38.84 2.06
C LYS A 591 4.45 38.51 1.20
N VAL A 592 3.48 39.41 1.21
CA VAL A 592 2.31 39.35 0.34
C VAL A 592 2.43 40.46 -0.70
N TYR A 593 2.50 40.05 -1.97
CA TYR A 593 2.53 40.97 -3.11
C TYR A 593 1.11 41.25 -3.57
N GLN A 594 0.88 42.50 -3.96
CA GLN A 594 -0.38 42.97 -4.52
C GLN A 594 -0.14 43.71 -5.83
N MET A 595 -1.05 43.51 -6.79
CA MET A 595 -1.06 44.20 -8.09
C MET A 595 -2.41 44.90 -8.24
N ILE A 596 -2.42 46.24 -8.19
CA ILE A 596 -3.65 47.04 -8.13
C ILE A 596 -3.61 48.18 -9.16
N ALA A 597 -4.75 48.44 -9.81
CA ALA A 597 -4.85 49.56 -10.74
C ALA A 597 -4.95 50.89 -9.97
N ASN A 598 -4.53 51.98 -10.59
CA ASN A 598 -4.68 53.29 -9.98
C ASN A 598 -6.16 53.66 -9.84
N GLY A 599 -6.63 53.82 -8.61
CA GLY A 599 -8.02 54.20 -8.29
C GLY A 599 -8.94 53.02 -7.92
N ASP A 600 -8.43 51.78 -7.93
CA ASP A 600 -9.16 50.61 -7.46
C ASP A 600 -8.93 50.39 -5.95
N ASP A 601 -9.95 49.89 -5.26
CA ASP A 601 -9.89 49.52 -3.84
C ASP A 601 -9.44 48.07 -3.60
N THR A 602 -9.49 47.23 -4.65
CA THR A 602 -9.18 45.80 -4.57
C THR A 602 -8.09 45.41 -5.56
N PRO A 603 -7.03 44.69 -5.15
CA PRO A 603 -6.00 44.24 -6.06
C PRO A 603 -6.52 43.14 -6.99
N PHE A 604 -6.00 43.10 -8.22
CA PHE A 604 -6.26 41.99 -9.14
C PHE A 604 -5.62 40.69 -8.61
N SER A 605 -4.35 40.75 -8.20
CA SER A 605 -3.61 39.62 -7.62
C SER A 605 -3.14 39.98 -6.21
N PHE A 606 -3.31 39.04 -5.26
CA PHE A 606 -2.92 39.17 -3.85
C PHE A 606 -2.34 37.84 -3.32
N GLU A 607 -1.01 37.71 -3.33
CA GLU A 607 -0.36 36.40 -3.21
C GLU A 607 0.89 36.42 -2.32
N ILE A 608 1.12 35.33 -1.59
CA ILE A 608 2.33 35.11 -0.81
C ILE A 608 3.48 34.77 -1.76
N CYS A 609 4.48 35.66 -1.85
CA CYS A 609 5.61 35.48 -2.75
C CYS A 609 6.91 36.07 -2.17
N GLY A 610 8.03 35.39 -2.43
CA GLY A 610 9.37 35.82 -2.01
C GLY A 610 10.31 36.24 -3.15
N GLY A 611 9.85 36.19 -4.40
CA GLY A 611 10.68 36.49 -5.56
C GLY A 611 10.59 37.92 -6.08
N PRO A 612 11.45 38.29 -7.04
CA PRO A 612 11.52 39.66 -7.53
C PRO A 612 10.40 39.96 -8.56
N HIS A 613 9.83 41.16 -8.51
CA HIS A 613 8.79 41.63 -9.43
C HIS A 613 9.22 42.89 -10.16
N VAL A 614 8.50 43.24 -11.24
CA VAL A 614 8.54 44.59 -11.83
C VAL A 614 7.80 45.56 -10.92
N ASP A 615 8.04 46.86 -11.07
CA ASP A 615 7.38 47.88 -10.25
C ASP A 615 5.92 48.12 -10.68
N HIS A 616 5.61 47.88 -11.96
CA HIS A 616 4.28 48.02 -12.54
C HIS A 616 4.11 47.09 -13.76
N THR A 617 2.90 46.60 -14.02
CA THR A 617 2.66 45.52 -15.00
C THR A 617 2.92 45.93 -16.46
N GLY A 618 2.84 47.21 -16.79
CA GLY A 618 3.15 47.75 -18.12
C GLY A 618 4.61 47.55 -18.54
N GLN A 619 5.52 47.30 -17.59
CA GLN A 619 6.90 46.90 -17.92
C GLN A 619 6.97 45.59 -18.72
N LEU A 620 5.95 44.73 -18.65
CA LEU A 620 5.86 43.50 -19.43
C LEU A 620 5.67 43.78 -20.93
N ALA A 621 5.06 44.91 -21.29
CA ALA A 621 4.80 45.31 -22.67
C ALA A 621 5.97 46.01 -23.36
N VAL A 622 7.05 46.33 -22.63
CA VAL A 622 8.22 47.03 -23.20
C VAL A 622 8.85 46.20 -24.33
N PRO A 623 8.99 46.77 -25.55
CA PRO A 623 9.52 46.07 -26.72
C PRO A 623 11.00 45.69 -26.56
N ASP A 624 11.45 44.75 -27.38
CA ASP A 624 12.87 44.44 -27.50
C ASP A 624 13.64 45.59 -28.17
N VAL A 625 14.93 45.70 -27.87
CA VAL A 625 15.83 46.68 -28.49
C VAL A 625 15.81 46.50 -30.01
N GLY A 626 15.29 47.51 -30.73
CA GLY A 626 15.13 47.49 -32.19
C GLY A 626 13.73 47.17 -32.71
N SER A 627 12.74 46.93 -31.82
CA SER A 627 11.32 46.78 -32.18
C SER A 627 10.49 47.95 -31.65
N ASN A 628 9.48 48.38 -32.42
CA ASN A 628 8.46 49.35 -31.98
C ASN A 628 7.14 48.68 -31.58
N THR A 629 7.07 47.34 -31.58
CA THR A 629 5.84 46.60 -31.27
C THR A 629 5.85 46.18 -29.80
N PRO A 630 4.89 46.63 -28.97
CA PRO A 630 4.79 46.20 -27.57
C PRO A 630 4.67 44.68 -27.46
N LYS A 631 5.34 44.10 -26.47
CA LYS A 631 5.22 42.66 -26.19
C LYS A 631 3.84 42.35 -25.62
N ARG A 632 3.30 41.18 -25.96
CA ARG A 632 2.08 40.64 -25.34
C ARG A 632 2.36 39.31 -24.67
N PHE A 633 1.63 39.04 -23.61
CA PHE A 633 1.61 37.72 -22.99
C PHE A 633 0.94 36.74 -23.95
N LYS A 634 1.59 35.60 -24.18
CA LYS A 634 1.07 34.55 -25.07
C LYS A 634 1.30 33.17 -24.51
N ILE A 635 0.22 32.39 -24.41
CA ILE A 635 0.26 30.97 -24.10
C ILE A 635 0.69 30.21 -25.35
N LYS A 636 1.82 29.50 -25.27
CA LYS A 636 2.37 28.73 -26.40
C LYS A 636 1.90 27.28 -26.37
N LYS A 637 1.70 26.72 -25.18
CA LYS A 637 1.32 25.32 -25.02
C LYS A 637 0.57 25.12 -23.71
N GLU A 638 -0.45 24.28 -23.77
CA GLU A 638 -1.12 23.68 -22.64
C GLU A 638 -1.03 22.14 -22.79
N GLU A 639 -0.66 21.44 -21.73
CA GLU A 639 -0.52 19.97 -21.73
C GLU A 639 -0.79 19.35 -20.35
N SER A 640 -1.17 18.07 -20.34
CA SER A 640 -1.26 17.30 -19.09
C SER A 640 0.14 17.08 -18.50
N SER A 641 0.34 17.40 -17.23
CA SER A 641 1.60 17.14 -16.51
C SER A 641 1.55 15.78 -15.80
N SER A 642 0.44 15.52 -15.09
CA SER A 642 0.11 14.25 -14.43
C SER A 642 -1.41 14.21 -14.21
N SER A 643 -1.94 13.11 -13.66
CA SER A 643 -3.38 13.02 -13.36
C SER A 643 -3.84 14.19 -12.49
N GLY A 644 -4.82 14.96 -12.97
CA GLY A 644 -5.37 16.12 -12.27
C GLY A 644 -4.52 17.39 -12.30
N ILE A 645 -3.37 17.39 -12.98
CA ILE A 645 -2.45 18.54 -13.07
C ILE A 645 -2.21 18.93 -14.53
N ARG A 646 -2.51 20.18 -14.85
CA ARG A 646 -2.26 20.80 -16.17
C ARG A 646 -1.02 21.69 -16.12
N ARG A 647 -0.39 21.89 -17.28
CA ARG A 647 0.82 22.68 -17.45
C ARG A 647 0.65 23.67 -18.59
N ILE A 648 0.91 24.94 -18.31
CA ILE A 648 0.99 26.01 -19.31
C ILE A 648 2.46 26.43 -19.50
N LYS A 649 2.84 26.67 -20.76
CA LYS A 649 4.07 27.35 -21.14
C LYS A 649 3.71 28.64 -21.87
N ALA A 650 4.21 29.77 -21.40
CA ALA A 650 3.91 31.09 -21.96
C ALA A 650 5.16 31.95 -22.12
N VAL A 651 5.05 32.98 -22.97
CA VAL A 651 6.12 33.93 -23.28
C VAL A 651 5.57 35.36 -23.35
N LEU A 652 6.47 36.34 -23.36
CA LEU A 652 6.18 37.73 -23.72
C LEU A 652 6.77 37.94 -25.11
N SER A 653 5.92 38.02 -26.13
CA SER A 653 6.32 38.09 -27.56
C SER A 653 5.62 39.17 -28.34
#